data_AF-A0A3P9LEM0-F1
#
_entry.id   AF-A0A3P9LEM0-F1
#
_cell.length_a   1.000
_cell.length_b   1.000
_cell.length_c   1.000
_cell.angle_alpha   90.00
_cell.angle_beta   90.00
_cell.angle_gamma   90.00
#
_symmetry.space_group_name_H-M   'P 1'
#
loop_
_entity.id
_entity.type
_entity.pdbx_description
1 polymer ?
#
loop_
_entity_poly.entity_id
_entity_poly.type
_entity_poly.pdbx_seq_one_letter_code
_entity_poly.pdbx_strand_id
1 'polypeptide(L)'
;MGKSKTTKFKRPQFNAVGLPVKAVKEVDEEEEDHGEDCSPAAELLEKLQSPNADTREFACASISRVVQQSQTIPGFLQRHAVRRLGPLLLDNSLAVRETAAGALRNLSACGNQEVCEDMVKEDIMTPVTALLTECCAGFDSAVVTMKEQKNAVEDVANEAVNLLWNLCENSSQALSVFNKSGLLDLVAQCLERHPHNVELAVSAAHCLHTVTEDNPELLCSMNAGVFGALEGVLLSSQPGMAATLLRTLAAGTLWNMKASLPATRQAQTLNAVVTTLSQCLDLDAGVLILELRASEEASHRSASPATETEEPSAARDPAEEEMIDEEEPLKEKSKAGKATKADSDFSDLLPKGKKELREATALLTAQQTSLEIIVNMCCSDDPSDDEWEEDSSSDESDMGPDGLCDGVSSLMSPLCLSAEVQGALINHSIPEKVLKKTEFPRQEAVDVCQQSPSWTGIAKRMQRVQSRALTCLHSILSTMDVESLGGAAGLQGAAQHLSMLVFGAAEIPKDEEFLEAVISAMRSLLQMIASNNIPQCMAPQQLMSLCEAASHCDVVSVRVNAVAILGITGSTLAKDKGKAETLQMIGNALLEVATRDPDLVVNGEALDALFDVFADGEEAEIAAKNIKLLPALKTLQPVFKAKVFQLNSLPY
;
A
#
# COMPACT_ATOMS: atom_id res chain seq x y z
N MET A 1 -17.65 13.49 -17.86
CA MET A 1 -17.81 12.69 -16.61
C MET A 1 -16.62 11.74 -16.47
N GLY A 2 -15.46 12.28 -16.05
CA GLY A 2 -14.34 11.49 -15.57
C GLY A 2 -14.73 10.81 -14.25
N LYS A 3 -15.41 9.67 -14.35
CA LYS A 3 -15.72 8.83 -13.20
C LYS A 3 -14.42 8.15 -12.78
N SER A 4 -13.63 8.81 -11.93
CA SER A 4 -12.57 8.11 -11.19
C SER A 4 -13.26 7.09 -10.29
N LYS A 5 -13.42 5.86 -10.79
CA LYS A 5 -13.88 4.73 -10.00
C LYS A 5 -12.85 4.49 -8.89
N THR A 6 -13.33 4.03 -7.74
CA THR A 6 -12.47 3.51 -6.68
C THR A 6 -11.65 2.38 -7.27
N THR A 7 -10.36 2.60 -7.47
CA THR A 7 -9.44 1.54 -7.89
C THR A 7 -9.19 0.66 -6.68
N LYS A 8 -9.29 -0.66 -6.85
CA LYS A 8 -8.81 -1.61 -5.84
C LYS A 8 -7.40 -1.19 -5.45
N PHE A 9 -7.11 -1.11 -4.16
CA PHE A 9 -5.74 -1.10 -3.69
C PHE A 9 -5.14 -2.42 -4.14
N LYS A 10 -4.39 -2.34 -5.24
CA LYS A 10 -3.37 -3.29 -5.57
C LYS A 10 -2.13 -2.87 -4.81
N ARG A 11 -1.40 -3.81 -4.22
CA ARG A 11 -0.06 -3.49 -3.76
C ARG A 11 0.75 -2.94 -4.94
N PRO A 12 1.46 -1.81 -4.77
CA PRO A 12 2.18 -1.20 -5.88
C PRO A 12 3.20 -2.18 -6.45
N GLN A 13 3.07 -2.51 -7.73
CA GLN A 13 4.14 -3.13 -8.50
C GLN A 13 5.12 -2.02 -8.86
N PHE A 14 6.35 -2.11 -8.35
CA PHE A 14 7.38 -1.11 -8.55
C PHE A 14 8.23 -1.45 -9.77
N ASN A 15 8.31 -0.54 -10.74
CA ASN A 15 9.39 -0.55 -11.73
C ASN A 15 10.68 0.00 -11.12
N ALA A 16 11.80 -0.07 -11.86
CA ALA A 16 13.18 0.21 -11.43
C ALA A 16 13.45 1.49 -10.62
N VAL A 17 12.50 2.44 -10.54
CA VAL A 17 12.61 3.71 -9.79
C VAL A 17 11.38 4.02 -8.92
N GLY A 18 10.42 3.10 -8.80
CA GLY A 18 9.26 3.23 -7.92
C GLY A 18 8.19 4.24 -8.36
N LEU A 19 7.92 4.37 -9.66
CA LEU A 19 6.85 5.23 -10.21
C LEU A 19 5.80 4.41 -10.99
N PRO A 20 4.53 4.85 -11.10
CA PRO A 20 3.53 4.19 -11.96
C PRO A 20 3.95 4.21 -13.44
N VAL A 21 3.69 3.13 -14.16
CA VAL A 21 4.17 2.89 -15.54
C VAL A 21 3.58 3.90 -16.54
N LYS A 22 4.34 4.95 -16.87
CA LYS A 22 4.33 5.57 -18.20
C LYS A 22 5.78 5.83 -18.64
N ALA A 23 6.03 5.42 -19.88
CA ALA A 23 7.32 5.24 -20.52
C ALA A 23 8.31 6.41 -20.33
N VAL A 24 9.51 6.09 -19.82
CA VAL A 24 10.70 6.92 -20.03
C VAL A 24 11.87 6.01 -20.38
N LYS A 25 12.56 6.41 -21.45
CA LYS A 25 13.66 5.74 -22.15
C LYS A 25 14.82 5.39 -21.22
N GLU A 26 15.30 4.16 -21.40
CA GLU A 26 16.62 3.67 -20.98
C GLU A 26 17.73 4.63 -21.45
N VAL A 27 18.59 5.00 -20.52
CA VAL A 27 19.88 5.63 -20.81
C VAL A 27 20.92 4.60 -20.40
N ASP A 28 21.68 4.11 -21.39
CA ASP A 28 22.83 3.23 -21.19
C ASP A 28 23.80 3.86 -20.17
N GLU A 29 23.99 3.21 -19.03
CA GLU A 29 25.07 3.53 -18.11
C GLU A 29 26.33 2.77 -18.56
N GLU A 30 27.38 3.54 -18.87
CA GLU A 30 28.69 3.05 -19.28
C GLU A 30 29.32 2.21 -18.15
N GLU A 31 29.75 0.99 -18.49
CA GLU A 31 30.46 0.07 -17.60
C GLU A 31 31.80 0.67 -17.14
N GLU A 32 31.90 1.07 -15.87
CA GLU A 32 33.20 1.25 -15.20
C GLU A 32 33.71 -0.11 -14.68
N ASP A 33 34.59 -0.71 -15.47
CA ASP A 33 35.38 -1.90 -15.13
C ASP A 33 36.32 -1.60 -13.95
N HIS A 34 35.87 -1.94 -12.73
CA HIS A 34 36.69 -1.98 -11.54
C HIS A 34 37.05 -3.44 -11.18
N GLY A 35 38.21 -3.88 -11.65
CA GLY A 35 39.10 -4.91 -11.08
C GLY A 35 38.45 -6.09 -10.34
N GLU A 36 38.34 -7.22 -11.02
CA GLU A 36 37.64 -8.44 -10.59
C GLU A 36 38.12 -9.18 -9.32
N ASP A 37 39.27 -8.85 -8.72
CA ASP A 37 39.94 -9.78 -7.78
C ASP A 37 39.87 -9.44 -6.27
N CYS A 38 39.09 -8.46 -5.82
CA CYS A 38 39.00 -8.16 -4.38
C CYS A 38 37.65 -7.62 -3.89
N SER A 39 36.53 -8.12 -4.43
CA SER A 39 35.20 -7.74 -3.90
C SER A 39 34.81 -8.63 -2.70
N PRO A 40 34.27 -8.07 -1.61
CA PRO A 40 33.77 -8.84 -0.46
C PRO A 40 32.76 -9.93 -0.83
N ALA A 41 32.04 -9.76 -1.94
CA ALA A 41 31.10 -10.73 -2.47
C ALA A 41 31.80 -12.04 -2.92
N ALA A 42 32.96 -11.95 -3.58
CA ALA A 42 33.68 -13.14 -4.04
C ALA A 42 34.14 -14.02 -2.87
N GLU A 43 34.78 -13.43 -1.85
CA GLU A 43 35.26 -14.15 -0.68
C GLU A 43 34.12 -14.84 0.09
N LEU A 44 32.98 -14.16 0.27
CA LEU A 44 31.82 -14.73 0.95
C LEU A 44 31.21 -15.88 0.15
N LEU A 45 31.09 -15.73 -1.17
CA LEU A 45 30.52 -16.78 -2.05
C LEU A 45 31.43 -18.00 -2.20
N GLU A 46 32.74 -17.87 -1.99
CA GLU A 46 33.67 -19.01 -1.90
C GLU A 46 33.50 -19.79 -0.60
N LYS A 47 33.34 -19.09 0.54
CA LYS A 47 33.15 -19.71 1.86
C LYS A 47 31.89 -20.57 1.95
N LEU A 48 30.87 -20.30 1.12
CA LEU A 48 29.67 -21.14 0.98
C LEU A 48 29.97 -22.59 0.57
N GLN A 49 31.10 -22.86 -0.09
CA GLN A 49 31.50 -24.20 -0.52
C GLN A 49 32.33 -24.95 0.53
N SER A 50 32.56 -24.35 1.70
CA SER A 50 33.34 -24.98 2.78
C SER A 50 32.69 -26.29 3.24
N PRO A 51 33.48 -27.35 3.52
CA PRO A 51 32.95 -28.56 4.14
C PRO A 51 32.47 -28.32 5.58
N ASN A 52 32.94 -27.25 6.24
CA ASN A 52 32.53 -26.90 7.60
C ASN A 52 31.21 -26.13 7.60
N ALA A 53 30.21 -26.64 8.32
CA ALA A 53 28.89 -26.01 8.47
C ALA A 53 28.98 -24.61 9.07
N ASP A 54 29.80 -24.40 10.10
CA ASP A 54 29.94 -23.10 10.78
C ASP A 54 30.47 -22.02 9.82
N THR A 55 31.36 -22.41 8.90
CA THR A 55 31.89 -21.49 7.87
C THR A 55 30.83 -21.12 6.85
N ARG A 56 29.98 -22.08 6.46
CA ARG A 56 28.85 -21.81 5.54
C ARG A 56 27.80 -20.93 6.19
N GLU A 57 27.44 -21.22 7.43
CA GLU A 57 26.50 -20.43 8.23
C GLU A 57 26.99 -18.99 8.37
N PHE A 58 28.26 -18.80 8.76
CA PHE A 58 28.87 -17.48 8.86
C PHE A 58 28.83 -16.72 7.53
N ALA A 59 29.14 -17.39 6.42
CA ALA A 59 29.08 -16.79 5.09
C ALA A 59 27.66 -16.38 4.71
N CYS A 60 26.66 -17.25 4.92
CA CYS A 60 25.25 -16.93 4.69
C CYS A 60 24.78 -15.74 5.54
N ALA A 61 25.09 -15.73 6.84
CA ALA A 61 24.75 -14.62 7.74
C ALA A 61 25.42 -13.31 7.31
N SER A 62 26.69 -13.36 6.89
CA SER A 62 27.41 -12.21 6.37
C SER A 62 26.78 -11.68 5.09
N ILE A 63 26.44 -12.54 4.14
CA ILE A 63 25.74 -12.16 2.92
C ILE A 63 24.39 -11.52 3.26
N SER A 64 23.61 -12.14 4.15
CA SER A 64 22.32 -11.62 4.61
C SER A 64 22.41 -10.20 5.16
N ARG A 65 23.50 -9.86 5.86
CA ARG A 65 23.76 -8.49 6.32
C ARG A 65 24.16 -7.55 5.18
N VAL A 66 25.07 -7.98 4.31
CA VAL A 66 25.62 -7.13 3.24
C VAL A 66 24.54 -6.76 2.22
N VAL A 67 23.69 -7.71 1.81
CA VAL A 67 22.65 -7.47 0.79
C VAL A 67 21.51 -6.55 1.25
N GLN A 68 21.47 -6.18 2.54
CA GLN A 68 20.57 -5.10 3.01
C GLN A 68 20.96 -3.73 2.43
N GLN A 69 22.21 -3.61 1.98
CA GLN A 69 22.71 -2.47 1.23
C GLN A 69 22.50 -2.74 -0.27
N SER A 70 21.45 -2.14 -0.86
CA SER A 70 21.03 -2.43 -2.23
C SER A 70 22.13 -2.24 -3.28
N GLN A 71 23.08 -1.31 -3.05
CA GLN A 71 24.23 -1.09 -3.93
C GLN A 71 25.18 -2.30 -4.03
N THR A 72 25.12 -3.24 -3.09
CA THR A 72 25.97 -4.43 -3.10
C THR A 72 25.36 -5.60 -3.88
N ILE A 73 24.04 -5.57 -4.10
CA ILE A 73 23.27 -6.64 -4.72
C ILE A 73 23.76 -6.99 -6.14
N PRO A 74 24.02 -6.01 -7.04
CA PRO A 74 24.51 -6.32 -8.39
C PRO A 74 25.79 -7.17 -8.38
N GLY A 75 26.72 -6.89 -7.45
CA GLY A 75 27.97 -7.65 -7.33
C GLY A 75 27.78 -9.11 -6.92
N PHE A 76 26.73 -9.43 -6.15
CA PHE A 76 26.35 -10.80 -5.81
C PHE A 76 25.65 -11.51 -6.99
N LEU A 77 24.74 -10.82 -7.68
CA LEU A 77 23.98 -11.39 -8.79
C LEU A 77 24.86 -11.72 -9.99
N GLN A 78 25.79 -10.84 -10.35
CA GLN A 78 26.81 -11.10 -11.40
C GLN A 78 27.64 -12.36 -11.12
N ARG A 79 27.75 -12.78 -9.85
CA ARG A 79 28.50 -13.97 -9.41
C ARG A 79 27.60 -15.18 -9.14
N HIS A 80 26.36 -15.15 -9.62
CA HIS A 80 25.34 -16.20 -9.46
C HIS A 80 25.12 -16.59 -7.98
N ALA A 81 24.98 -15.59 -7.11
CA ALA A 81 24.75 -15.83 -5.68
C ALA A 81 23.52 -16.72 -5.42
N VAL A 82 22.45 -16.58 -6.20
CA VAL A 82 21.22 -17.38 -6.04
C VAL A 82 21.50 -18.86 -6.33
N ARG A 83 22.23 -19.18 -7.41
CA ARG A 83 22.65 -20.58 -7.70
C ARG A 83 23.57 -21.19 -6.63
N ARG A 84 24.28 -20.37 -5.86
CA ARG A 84 25.15 -20.83 -4.76
C ARG A 84 24.40 -20.98 -3.43
N LEU A 85 23.49 -20.07 -3.13
CA LEU A 85 22.68 -20.07 -1.91
C LEU A 85 21.49 -21.05 -1.99
N GLY A 86 20.86 -21.20 -3.15
CA GLY A 86 19.70 -22.05 -3.37
C GLY A 86 19.90 -23.49 -2.88
N PRO A 87 20.99 -24.19 -3.25
CA PRO A 87 21.27 -25.54 -2.73
C PRO A 87 21.45 -25.61 -1.22
N LEU A 88 21.90 -24.53 -0.56
CA LEU A 88 22.10 -24.50 0.90
C LEU A 88 20.77 -24.46 1.68
N LEU A 89 19.64 -24.18 1.02
CA LEU A 89 18.31 -24.36 1.60
C LEU A 89 18.06 -25.83 2.02
N LEU A 90 18.79 -26.78 1.43
CA LEU A 90 18.68 -28.21 1.73
C LEU A 90 19.94 -28.75 2.45
N ASP A 91 20.76 -27.89 3.07
CA ASP A 91 21.97 -28.29 3.80
C ASP A 91 21.66 -29.28 4.96
N ASN A 92 22.62 -30.06 5.42
CA ASN A 92 22.39 -30.95 6.57
C ASN A 92 22.24 -30.18 7.91
N SER A 93 22.77 -28.96 7.99
CA SER A 93 22.66 -28.09 9.17
C SER A 93 21.45 -27.16 9.07
N LEU A 94 20.54 -27.21 10.05
CA LEU A 94 19.40 -26.29 10.13
C LEU A 94 19.83 -24.81 10.21
N ALA A 95 20.94 -24.52 10.90
CA ALA A 95 21.46 -23.16 11.01
C ALA A 95 21.95 -22.61 9.66
N VAL A 96 22.55 -23.46 8.82
CA VAL A 96 22.92 -23.09 7.44
C VAL A 96 21.66 -22.86 6.60
N ARG A 97 20.62 -23.69 6.75
CA ARG A 97 19.34 -23.49 6.04
C ARG A 97 18.68 -22.16 6.43
N GLU A 98 18.60 -21.86 7.72
CA GLU A 98 18.00 -20.62 8.24
C GLU A 98 18.74 -19.40 7.69
N THR A 99 20.08 -19.38 7.81
CA THR A 99 20.89 -18.24 7.36
C THR A 99 20.92 -18.12 5.83
N ALA A 100 20.89 -19.22 5.07
CA ALA A 100 20.79 -19.19 3.62
C ALA A 100 19.42 -18.64 3.16
N ALA A 101 18.33 -19.10 3.78
CA ALA A 101 16.99 -18.59 3.53
C ALA A 101 16.89 -17.10 3.86
N GLY A 102 17.44 -16.67 5.00
CA GLY A 102 17.49 -15.27 5.39
C GLY A 102 18.36 -14.40 4.48
N ALA A 103 19.43 -14.94 3.89
CA ALA A 103 20.23 -14.24 2.89
C ALA A 103 19.44 -14.02 1.59
N LEU A 104 18.77 -15.05 1.09
CA LEU A 104 17.91 -14.99 -0.09
C LEU A 104 16.69 -14.09 0.14
N ARG A 105 16.06 -14.16 1.32
CA ARG A 105 14.96 -13.26 1.71
C ARG A 105 15.40 -11.80 1.62
N ASN A 106 16.55 -11.44 2.20
CA ASN A 106 17.03 -10.06 2.15
C ASN A 106 17.42 -9.64 0.73
N LEU A 107 18.00 -10.55 -0.06
CA LEU A 107 18.30 -10.31 -1.47
C LEU A 107 17.03 -9.96 -2.25
N SER A 108 15.95 -10.73 -2.07
CA SER A 108 14.65 -10.46 -2.71
C SER A 108 13.99 -9.17 -2.19
N ALA A 109 14.02 -8.91 -0.88
CA ALA A 109 13.40 -7.74 -0.27
C ALA A 109 14.10 -6.42 -0.64
N CYS A 110 15.43 -6.42 -0.68
CA CYS A 110 16.23 -5.23 -0.97
C CYS A 110 16.55 -5.07 -2.47
N GLY A 111 16.30 -6.12 -3.27
CA GLY A 111 16.69 -6.22 -4.67
C GLY A 111 15.69 -5.66 -5.66
N ASN A 112 14.52 -5.15 -5.27
CA ASN A 112 13.43 -4.73 -6.17
C ASN A 112 12.82 -5.90 -6.99
N GLN A 113 11.86 -5.57 -7.88
CA GLN A 113 11.12 -6.56 -8.69
C GLN A 113 12.04 -7.38 -9.61
N GLU A 114 13.02 -6.74 -10.26
CA GLU A 114 13.91 -7.37 -11.25
C GLU A 114 14.72 -8.50 -10.63
N VAL A 115 15.20 -8.30 -9.40
CA VAL A 115 15.97 -9.33 -8.68
C VAL A 115 15.09 -10.51 -8.32
N CYS A 116 13.82 -10.31 -7.95
CA CYS A 116 12.90 -11.41 -7.72
C CYS A 116 12.65 -12.22 -9.01
N GLU A 117 12.47 -11.56 -10.14
CA GLU A 117 12.32 -12.22 -11.45
C GLU A 117 13.57 -13.01 -11.83
N ASP A 118 14.77 -12.45 -11.64
CA ASP A 118 16.03 -13.13 -11.92
C ASP A 118 16.28 -14.32 -10.99
N MET A 119 15.95 -14.19 -9.70
CA MET A 119 15.98 -15.31 -8.76
C MET A 119 15.10 -16.48 -9.23
N VAL A 120 13.90 -16.19 -9.75
CA VAL A 120 12.99 -17.20 -10.30
C VAL A 120 13.56 -17.83 -11.57
N LYS A 121 14.18 -17.04 -12.47
CA LYS A 121 14.90 -17.56 -13.66
C LYS A 121 16.08 -18.45 -13.28
N GLU A 122 16.73 -18.20 -12.14
CA GLU A 122 17.78 -19.06 -11.57
C GLU A 122 17.23 -20.26 -10.77
N ASP A 123 15.93 -20.56 -10.90
CA ASP A 123 15.25 -21.74 -10.32
C ASP A 123 15.24 -21.77 -8.78
N ILE A 124 15.11 -20.61 -8.12
CA ILE A 124 15.02 -20.56 -6.64
C ILE A 124 13.76 -21.23 -6.09
N MET A 125 12.67 -21.28 -6.86
CA MET A 125 11.39 -21.84 -6.41
C MET A 125 11.48 -23.34 -6.11
N THR A 126 12.33 -24.08 -6.81
CA THR A 126 12.52 -25.52 -6.62
C THR A 126 13.08 -25.86 -5.22
N PRO A 127 14.24 -25.32 -4.79
CA PRO A 127 14.76 -25.59 -3.45
C PRO A 127 13.90 -24.97 -2.34
N VAL A 128 13.22 -23.84 -2.57
CA VAL A 128 12.27 -23.26 -1.58
C VAL A 128 11.07 -24.19 -1.36
N THR A 129 10.50 -24.74 -2.44
CA THR A 129 9.38 -25.70 -2.36
C THR A 129 9.79 -26.96 -1.60
N ALA A 130 10.99 -27.49 -1.90
CA ALA A 130 11.52 -28.67 -1.22
C ALA A 130 11.75 -28.41 0.27
N LEU A 131 12.35 -27.27 0.62
CA LEU A 131 12.59 -26.87 2.01
C LEU A 131 11.28 -26.76 2.81
N LEU A 132 10.27 -26.06 2.27
CA LEU A 132 8.98 -25.93 2.94
C LEU A 132 8.29 -27.29 3.13
N THR A 133 8.38 -28.17 2.13
CA THR A 133 7.84 -29.53 2.23
C THR A 133 8.50 -30.31 3.38
N GLU A 134 9.84 -30.25 3.49
CA GLU A 134 10.58 -30.89 4.59
C GLU A 134 10.24 -30.28 5.96
N CYS A 135 10.15 -28.95 6.05
CA CYS A 135 9.78 -28.25 7.28
C CYS A 135 8.38 -28.62 7.77
N CYS A 136 7.38 -28.58 6.89
CA CYS A 136 6.00 -28.93 7.23
C CYS A 136 5.87 -30.39 7.67
N ALA A 137 6.55 -31.33 6.98
CA ALA A 137 6.60 -32.72 7.43
C ALA A 137 7.26 -32.89 8.82
N GLY A 138 8.18 -31.99 9.17
CA GLY A 138 8.84 -31.95 10.47
C GLY A 138 7.98 -31.40 11.62
N PHE A 139 6.88 -30.68 11.34
CA PHE A 139 6.03 -30.08 12.38
C PHE A 139 5.37 -31.13 13.28
N ASP A 140 4.97 -32.28 12.72
CA ASP A 140 4.36 -33.38 13.48
C ASP A 140 5.35 -34.06 14.44
N SER A 141 6.64 -34.07 14.09
CA SER A 141 7.69 -34.68 14.91
C SER A 141 8.14 -33.77 16.06
N ALA A 142 7.90 -32.47 15.99
CA ALA A 142 8.38 -31.47 16.96
C ALA A 142 7.53 -31.38 18.24
N VAL A 143 6.30 -31.92 18.24
CA VAL A 143 5.34 -31.87 19.36
C VAL A 143 5.85 -32.55 20.64
N VAL A 144 6.91 -33.37 20.55
CA VAL A 144 7.44 -34.19 21.65
C VAL A 144 8.55 -33.49 22.47
N THR A 145 9.06 -32.33 22.03
CA THR A 145 10.21 -31.67 22.69
C THR A 145 9.77 -30.54 23.62
N MET A 146 10.36 -30.49 24.81
CA MET A 146 9.99 -29.67 25.98
C MET A 146 9.64 -28.19 25.70
N LYS A 147 8.71 -27.66 26.51
CA LYS A 147 7.99 -26.37 26.46
C LYS A 147 8.79 -25.05 26.36
N GLU A 148 10.11 -25.05 26.20
CA GLU A 148 10.90 -23.80 26.25
C GLU A 148 12.03 -23.71 25.21
N GLN A 149 12.15 -24.67 24.28
CA GLN A 149 13.15 -24.59 23.20
C GLN A 149 12.53 -24.10 21.89
N LYS A 150 13.12 -23.03 21.34
CA LYS A 150 12.82 -22.53 19.99
C LYS A 150 12.91 -23.67 18.99
N ASN A 151 11.87 -23.84 18.17
CA ASN A 151 11.83 -24.87 17.15
C ASN A 151 12.61 -24.39 15.92
N ALA A 152 13.87 -24.80 15.81
CA ALA A 152 14.74 -24.41 14.69
C ALA A 152 14.13 -24.74 13.31
N VAL A 153 13.27 -25.75 13.21
CA VAL A 153 12.57 -26.07 11.95
C VAL A 153 11.53 -25.00 11.60
N GLU A 154 10.85 -24.43 12.60
CA GLU A 154 9.92 -23.32 12.40
C GLU A 154 10.65 -22.01 12.11
N ASP A 155 11.84 -21.78 12.68
CA ASP A 155 12.68 -20.63 12.35
C ASP A 155 13.11 -20.68 10.87
N VAL A 156 13.55 -21.85 10.39
CA VAL A 156 13.87 -22.08 8.97
C VAL A 156 12.62 -21.89 8.09
N ALA A 157 11.47 -22.42 8.50
CA ALA A 157 10.22 -22.24 7.77
C ALA A 157 9.81 -20.77 7.68
N ASN A 158 10.03 -19.99 8.75
CA ASN A 158 9.70 -18.56 8.77
C ASN A 158 10.51 -17.77 7.73
N GLU A 159 11.82 -18.04 7.63
CA GLU A 159 12.66 -17.43 6.61
C GLU A 159 12.26 -17.86 5.19
N ALA A 160 11.94 -19.14 4.99
CA ALA A 160 11.51 -19.67 3.70
C ALA A 160 10.14 -19.12 3.25
N VAL A 161 9.17 -18.96 4.16
CA VAL A 161 7.86 -18.36 3.87
C VAL A 161 7.99 -16.89 3.50
N ASN A 162 8.86 -16.13 4.18
CA ASN A 162 9.10 -14.73 3.83
C ASN A 162 9.80 -14.58 2.47
N LEU A 163 10.76 -15.44 2.15
CA LEU A 163 11.33 -15.50 0.81
C LEU A 163 10.25 -15.83 -0.25
N LEU A 164 9.42 -16.83 0.01
CA LEU A 164 8.33 -17.19 -0.90
C LEU A 164 7.35 -16.04 -1.12
N TRP A 165 6.98 -15.33 -0.04
CA TRP A 165 6.13 -14.16 -0.11
C TRP A 165 6.74 -13.08 -1.01
N ASN A 166 8.00 -12.68 -0.77
CA ASN A 166 8.67 -11.66 -1.59
C ASN A 166 8.68 -12.03 -3.09
N LEU A 167 8.97 -13.30 -3.40
CA LEU A 167 9.00 -13.80 -4.77
C LEU A 167 7.61 -13.76 -5.42
N CYS A 168 6.57 -14.20 -4.71
CA CYS A 168 5.20 -14.20 -5.21
C CYS A 168 4.63 -12.79 -5.39
N GLU A 169 5.02 -11.83 -4.54
CA GLU A 169 4.59 -10.43 -4.66
C GLU A 169 5.19 -9.75 -5.90
N ASN A 170 6.41 -10.13 -6.26
CA ASN A 170 7.20 -9.46 -7.31
C ASN A 170 7.38 -10.30 -8.58
N SER A 171 6.79 -11.49 -8.69
CA SER A 171 6.93 -12.33 -9.89
C SER A 171 5.68 -13.15 -10.17
N SER A 172 5.05 -12.88 -11.32
CA SER A 172 3.94 -13.69 -11.85
C SER A 172 4.35 -15.13 -12.15
N GLN A 173 5.63 -15.35 -12.51
CA GLN A 173 6.18 -16.70 -12.69
C GLN A 173 6.27 -17.44 -11.36
N ALA A 174 6.68 -16.78 -10.26
CA ALA A 174 6.66 -17.37 -8.93
C ALA A 174 5.24 -17.75 -8.51
N LEU A 175 4.24 -16.88 -8.74
CA LEU A 175 2.83 -17.18 -8.49
C LEU A 175 2.35 -18.41 -9.28
N SER A 176 2.72 -18.53 -10.57
CA SER A 176 2.36 -19.70 -11.36
C SER A 176 2.99 -21.00 -10.81
N VAL A 177 4.23 -20.94 -10.34
CA VAL A 177 4.88 -22.09 -9.70
C VAL A 177 4.22 -22.40 -8.36
N PHE A 178 3.85 -21.39 -7.57
CA PHE A 178 3.14 -21.55 -6.31
C PHE A 178 1.85 -22.35 -6.49
N ASN A 179 1.03 -21.96 -7.48
CA ASN A 179 -0.23 -22.62 -7.81
C ASN A 179 0.00 -24.10 -8.21
N LYS A 180 0.97 -24.35 -9.11
CA LYS A 180 1.24 -25.70 -9.66
C LYS A 180 1.87 -26.66 -8.65
N SER A 181 2.68 -26.14 -7.73
CA SER A 181 3.41 -26.93 -6.74
C SER A 181 2.58 -27.26 -5.49
N GLY A 182 1.34 -26.77 -5.38
CA GLY A 182 0.48 -27.01 -4.21
C GLY A 182 0.99 -26.33 -2.93
N LEU A 183 1.68 -25.20 -3.05
CA LEU A 183 2.27 -24.49 -1.91
C LEU A 183 1.21 -23.93 -0.94
N LEU A 184 -0.03 -23.76 -1.40
CA LEU A 184 -1.15 -23.28 -0.60
C LEU A 184 -1.32 -24.07 0.71
N ASP A 185 -1.33 -25.40 0.63
CA ASP A 185 -1.54 -26.27 1.80
C ASP A 185 -0.35 -26.24 2.76
N LEU A 186 0.87 -26.04 2.25
CA LEU A 186 2.07 -25.90 3.08
C LEU A 186 2.05 -24.58 3.86
N VAL A 187 1.70 -23.47 3.19
CA VAL A 187 1.58 -22.16 3.85
C VAL A 187 0.42 -22.17 4.86
N ALA A 188 -0.68 -22.86 4.58
CA ALA A 188 -1.75 -23.04 5.55
C ALA A 188 -1.31 -23.81 6.80
N GLN A 189 -0.47 -24.85 6.66
CA GLN A 189 0.14 -25.54 7.82
C GLN A 189 1.06 -24.62 8.65
N CYS A 190 1.76 -23.69 8.02
CA CYS A 190 2.53 -22.65 8.72
C CYS A 190 1.61 -21.69 9.48
N LEU A 191 0.46 -21.32 8.92
CA LEU A 191 -0.56 -20.50 9.59
C LEU A 191 -1.10 -21.19 10.86
N GLU A 192 -1.33 -22.50 10.79
CA GLU A 192 -1.84 -23.32 11.91
C GLU A 192 -0.88 -23.45 13.11
N ARG A 193 0.35 -22.93 13.00
CA ARG A 193 1.29 -22.89 14.14
C ARG A 193 0.89 -21.88 15.22
N HIS A 194 -0.02 -20.96 14.92
CA HIS A 194 -0.69 -20.15 15.93
C HIS A 194 -1.50 -21.05 16.91
N PRO A 195 -1.47 -20.82 18.23
CA PRO A 195 -0.88 -19.65 18.91
C PRO A 195 0.57 -19.82 19.35
N HIS A 196 1.21 -20.98 19.09
CA HIS A 196 2.53 -21.31 19.61
C HIS A 196 3.65 -20.52 18.92
N ASN A 197 3.51 -20.27 17.62
CA ASN A 197 4.43 -19.46 16.84
C ASN A 197 3.68 -18.43 16.00
N VAL A 198 3.47 -17.25 16.58
CA VAL A 198 2.75 -16.15 15.93
C VAL A 198 3.58 -15.50 14.81
N GLU A 199 4.91 -15.48 14.92
CA GLU A 199 5.79 -14.89 13.90
C GLU A 199 5.69 -15.66 12.58
N LEU A 200 5.82 -16.99 12.62
CA LEU A 200 5.61 -17.84 11.45
C LEU A 200 4.19 -17.73 10.89
N ALA A 201 3.19 -17.69 11.77
CA ALA A 201 1.79 -17.56 11.34
C ALA A 201 1.52 -16.20 10.64
N VAL A 202 2.15 -15.11 11.11
CA VAL A 202 2.06 -13.79 10.48
C VAL A 202 2.72 -13.81 9.11
N SER A 203 3.93 -14.36 8.97
CA SER A 203 4.61 -14.53 7.68
C SER A 203 3.75 -15.34 6.69
N ALA A 204 3.13 -16.42 7.17
CA ALA A 204 2.22 -17.24 6.37
C ALA A 204 0.95 -16.47 5.96
N ALA A 205 0.38 -15.68 6.86
CA ALA A 205 -0.80 -14.87 6.57
C ALA A 205 -0.50 -13.74 5.57
N HIS A 206 0.68 -13.13 5.64
CA HIS A 206 1.14 -12.17 4.63
C HIS A 206 1.26 -12.82 3.25
N CYS A 207 1.89 -13.99 3.18
CA CYS A 207 1.99 -14.77 1.95
C CYS A 207 0.60 -15.10 1.39
N LEU A 208 -0.30 -15.67 2.20
CA LEU A 208 -1.67 -16.03 1.80
C LEU A 208 -2.49 -14.83 1.31
N HIS A 209 -2.44 -13.70 2.04
CA HIS A 209 -3.16 -12.50 1.64
C HIS A 209 -2.69 -12.00 0.27
N THR A 210 -1.38 -12.07 0.00
CA THR A 210 -0.76 -11.66 -1.26
C THR A 210 -1.12 -12.60 -2.42
N VAL A 211 -0.92 -13.92 -2.25
CA VAL A 211 -1.14 -14.88 -3.35
C VAL A 211 -2.61 -15.06 -3.70
N THR A 212 -3.54 -14.69 -2.82
CA THR A 212 -4.99 -14.73 -3.08
C THR A 212 -5.52 -13.47 -3.75
N GLU A 213 -4.74 -12.40 -3.82
CA GLU A 213 -5.11 -11.14 -4.47
C GLU A 213 -5.09 -11.30 -5.99
N ASP A 214 -6.23 -11.04 -6.65
CA ASP A 214 -6.39 -11.13 -8.12
C ASP A 214 -5.89 -12.45 -8.76
N ASN A 215 -5.97 -13.59 -8.05
CA ASN A 215 -5.48 -14.90 -8.50
C ASN A 215 -6.61 -15.94 -8.69
N PRO A 216 -7.34 -15.93 -9.81
CA PRO A 216 -8.48 -16.82 -10.03
C PRO A 216 -8.09 -18.31 -10.08
N GLU A 217 -6.89 -18.65 -10.56
CA GLU A 217 -6.39 -20.03 -10.58
C GLU A 217 -6.29 -20.61 -9.17
N LEU A 218 -5.70 -19.86 -8.25
CA LEU A 218 -5.60 -20.28 -6.84
C LEU A 218 -6.97 -20.32 -6.17
N LEU A 219 -7.81 -19.31 -6.42
CA LEU A 219 -9.16 -19.23 -5.83
C LEU A 219 -10.04 -20.44 -6.19
N CYS A 220 -9.90 -20.98 -7.41
CA CYS A 220 -10.57 -22.22 -7.81
C CYS A 220 -10.04 -23.49 -7.09
N SER A 221 -8.81 -23.45 -6.55
CA SER A 221 -8.16 -24.57 -5.86
C SER A 221 -8.36 -24.59 -4.33
N MET A 222 -9.04 -23.57 -3.77
CA MET A 222 -9.22 -23.44 -2.33
C MET A 222 -10.04 -24.58 -1.73
N ASN A 223 -9.58 -25.09 -0.58
CA ASN A 223 -10.20 -26.24 0.09
C ASN A 223 -10.69 -25.90 1.51
N ALA A 224 -11.43 -26.85 2.10
CA ALA A 224 -12.03 -26.67 3.43
C ALA A 224 -11.00 -26.59 4.57
N GLY A 225 -9.81 -27.19 4.40
CA GLY A 225 -8.74 -27.15 5.39
C GLY A 225 -8.18 -25.73 5.53
N VAL A 226 -7.80 -25.11 4.41
CA VAL A 226 -7.29 -23.72 4.40
C VAL A 226 -8.32 -22.75 4.96
N PHE A 227 -9.59 -22.92 4.58
CA PHE A 227 -10.68 -22.11 5.14
C PHE A 227 -10.82 -22.30 6.66
N GLY A 228 -10.76 -23.53 7.16
CA GLY A 228 -10.80 -23.83 8.60
C GLY A 228 -9.64 -23.21 9.37
N ALA A 229 -8.43 -23.20 8.80
CA ALA A 229 -7.27 -22.53 9.38
C ALA A 229 -7.47 -21.02 9.50
N LEU A 230 -7.97 -20.37 8.44
CA LEU A 230 -8.28 -18.94 8.42
C LEU A 230 -9.39 -18.56 9.42
N GLU A 231 -10.47 -19.35 9.49
CA GLU A 231 -11.53 -19.16 10.50
C GLU A 231 -10.99 -19.33 11.91
N GLY A 232 -10.13 -20.33 12.15
CA GLY A 232 -9.49 -20.55 13.44
C GLY A 232 -8.64 -19.37 13.90
N VAL A 233 -7.92 -18.73 12.98
CA VAL A 233 -7.20 -17.48 13.23
C VAL A 233 -8.15 -16.33 13.53
N LEU A 234 -9.18 -16.14 12.70
CA LEU A 234 -10.13 -15.02 12.83
C LEU A 234 -10.87 -15.04 14.18
N LEU A 235 -11.21 -16.24 14.66
CA LEU A 235 -11.90 -16.48 15.94
C LEU A 235 -10.95 -16.49 17.15
N SER A 236 -9.63 -16.37 16.94
CA SER A 236 -8.66 -16.39 18.03
C SER A 236 -8.75 -15.16 18.93
N SER A 237 -8.65 -15.36 20.24
CA SER A 237 -8.68 -14.29 21.25
C SER A 237 -7.29 -13.94 21.81
N GLN A 238 -6.22 -14.25 21.08
CA GLN A 238 -4.86 -13.93 21.54
C GLN A 238 -4.66 -12.41 21.64
N PRO A 239 -4.11 -11.89 22.75
CA PRO A 239 -3.78 -10.48 22.89
C PRO A 239 -2.52 -10.13 22.11
N GLY A 240 -2.28 -8.84 21.90
CA GLY A 240 -1.10 -8.32 21.22
C GLY A 240 -1.38 -7.83 19.80
N MET A 241 -0.47 -6.99 19.31
CA MET A 241 -0.56 -6.34 18.01
C MET A 241 -0.19 -7.30 16.89
N ALA A 242 0.76 -8.21 17.11
CA ALA A 242 1.07 -9.29 16.17
C ALA A 242 -0.15 -10.21 15.93
N ALA A 243 -0.88 -10.57 16.98
CA ALA A 243 -2.13 -11.34 16.86
C ALA A 243 -3.23 -10.54 16.14
N THR A 244 -3.27 -9.22 16.34
CA THR A 244 -4.22 -8.33 15.64
C THR A 244 -3.90 -8.23 14.15
N LEU A 245 -2.62 -8.10 13.79
CA LEU A 245 -2.15 -8.16 12.40
C LEU A 245 -2.50 -9.51 11.77
N LEU A 246 -2.22 -10.62 12.45
CA LEU A 246 -2.54 -11.96 11.99
C LEU A 246 -4.04 -12.12 11.66
N ARG A 247 -4.93 -11.69 12.56
CA ARG A 247 -6.38 -11.69 12.31
C ARG A 247 -6.77 -10.81 11.12
N THR A 248 -6.13 -9.65 10.97
CA THR A 248 -6.41 -8.72 9.87
C THR A 248 -6.02 -9.31 8.51
N LEU A 249 -4.86 -9.96 8.43
CA LEU A 249 -4.39 -10.63 7.21
C LEU A 249 -5.28 -11.83 6.84
N ALA A 250 -5.72 -12.61 7.85
CA ALA A 250 -6.68 -13.68 7.64
C ALA A 250 -8.03 -13.12 7.13
N ALA A 251 -8.48 -11.99 7.67
CA ALA A 251 -9.69 -11.30 7.21
C ALA A 251 -9.57 -10.84 5.75
N GLY A 252 -8.42 -10.29 5.35
CA GLY A 252 -8.12 -9.92 3.95
C GLY A 252 -8.12 -11.12 3.01
N THR A 253 -7.48 -12.23 3.41
CA THR A 253 -7.48 -13.49 2.65
C THR A 253 -8.91 -14.02 2.46
N LEU A 254 -9.73 -14.02 3.52
CA LEU A 254 -11.14 -14.43 3.44
C LEU A 254 -11.98 -13.50 2.54
N TRP A 255 -11.69 -12.20 2.54
CA TRP A 255 -12.31 -11.24 1.63
C TRP A 255 -11.95 -11.52 0.16
N ASN A 256 -10.67 -11.79 -0.13
CA ASN A 256 -10.22 -12.17 -1.48
C ASN A 256 -10.92 -13.46 -1.96
N MET A 257 -11.16 -14.39 -1.04
CA MET A 257 -11.84 -15.66 -1.31
C MET A 257 -13.37 -15.60 -1.35
N LYS A 258 -14.00 -14.43 -1.13
CA LYS A 258 -15.46 -14.31 -0.92
C LYS A 258 -16.30 -15.01 -2.00
N ALA A 259 -15.88 -14.94 -3.26
CA ALA A 259 -16.57 -15.54 -4.40
C ALA A 259 -16.51 -17.08 -4.41
N SER A 260 -15.52 -17.67 -3.73
CA SER A 260 -15.33 -19.13 -3.63
C SER A 260 -16.13 -19.76 -2.47
N LEU A 261 -16.73 -18.94 -1.61
CA LEU A 261 -17.50 -19.40 -0.45
C LEU A 261 -18.95 -19.72 -0.84
N PRO A 262 -19.57 -20.76 -0.26
CA PRO A 262 -21.00 -20.99 -0.40
C PRO A 262 -21.80 -19.79 0.12
N ALA A 263 -22.88 -19.42 -0.57
CA ALA A 263 -23.72 -18.25 -0.24
C ALA A 263 -24.19 -18.23 1.23
N THR A 264 -24.43 -19.40 1.84
CA THR A 264 -24.83 -19.52 3.25
C THR A 264 -23.76 -19.06 4.25
N ARG A 265 -22.47 -19.15 3.87
CA ARG A 265 -21.34 -18.73 4.71
C ARG A 265 -20.85 -17.32 4.38
N GLN A 266 -21.08 -16.83 3.16
CA GLN A 266 -20.63 -15.51 2.73
C GLN A 266 -21.04 -14.38 3.69
N ALA A 267 -22.30 -14.34 4.11
CA ALA A 267 -22.77 -13.29 5.04
C ALA A 267 -22.12 -13.38 6.43
N GLN A 268 -21.95 -14.60 6.95
CA GLN A 268 -21.28 -14.82 8.24
C GLN A 268 -19.81 -14.45 8.18
N THR A 269 -19.11 -14.90 7.13
CA THR A 269 -17.69 -14.56 6.90
C THR A 269 -17.53 -13.06 6.71
N LEU A 270 -18.38 -12.40 5.92
CA LEU A 270 -18.37 -10.95 5.75
C LEU A 270 -18.50 -10.23 7.09
N ASN A 271 -19.47 -10.61 7.92
CA ASN A 271 -19.65 -9.97 9.22
C ASN A 271 -18.44 -10.20 10.14
N ALA A 272 -17.86 -11.40 10.14
CA ALA A 272 -16.65 -11.70 10.91
C ALA A 272 -15.44 -10.89 10.44
N VAL A 273 -15.23 -10.79 9.12
CA VAL A 273 -14.20 -9.95 8.50
C VAL A 273 -14.38 -8.49 8.95
N VAL A 274 -15.55 -7.90 8.75
CA VAL A 274 -15.81 -6.49 9.12
C VAL A 274 -15.67 -6.28 10.62
N THR A 275 -16.08 -7.25 11.45
CA THR A 275 -15.86 -7.21 12.91
C THR A 275 -14.37 -7.11 13.24
N THR A 276 -13.52 -7.93 12.61
CA THR A 276 -12.07 -7.90 12.81
C THR A 276 -11.45 -6.57 12.39
N LEU A 277 -11.84 -6.03 11.23
CA LEU A 277 -11.36 -4.72 10.76
C LEU A 277 -11.80 -3.61 11.73
N SER A 278 -13.06 -3.65 12.16
CA SER A 278 -13.64 -2.71 13.12
C SER A 278 -12.89 -2.69 14.45
N GLN A 279 -12.50 -3.86 14.97
CA GLN A 279 -11.71 -4.00 16.20
C GLN A 279 -10.28 -3.47 16.02
N CYS A 280 -9.66 -3.69 14.86
CA CYS A 280 -8.33 -3.15 14.56
C CYS A 280 -8.33 -1.61 14.53
N LEU A 281 -9.34 -1.02 13.90
CA LEU A 281 -9.50 0.43 13.79
C LEU A 281 -9.82 1.11 15.14
N ASP A 282 -10.38 0.39 16.12
CA ASP A 282 -10.64 0.91 17.47
C ASP A 282 -9.36 1.19 18.27
N LEU A 283 -8.24 0.56 17.92
CA LEU A 283 -6.98 0.72 18.64
C LEU A 283 -6.41 2.13 18.44
N ASP A 284 -6.20 2.87 19.53
CA ASP A 284 -5.61 4.23 19.48
C ASP A 284 -4.09 4.15 19.38
N ALA A 285 -3.56 4.23 18.15
CA ALA A 285 -2.13 4.20 17.89
C ALA A 285 -1.38 5.34 18.60
N GLY A 286 -2.00 6.52 18.77
CA GLY A 286 -1.37 7.65 19.46
C GLY A 286 -1.15 7.39 20.96
N VAL A 287 -1.96 6.54 21.58
CA VAL A 287 -1.75 6.08 22.97
C VAL A 287 -0.79 4.89 23.00
N LEU A 288 -1.07 3.86 22.21
CA LEU A 288 -0.34 2.58 22.27
C LEU A 288 1.14 2.73 21.91
N ILE A 289 1.49 3.62 20.98
CA ILE A 289 2.90 3.87 20.63
C ILE A 289 3.66 4.51 21.79
N LEU A 290 3.03 5.42 22.54
CA LEU A 290 3.64 6.02 23.73
C LEU A 290 3.87 4.95 24.82
N GLU A 291 2.90 4.07 25.02
CA GLU A 291 2.99 2.96 25.99
C GLU A 291 4.09 1.97 25.61
N LEU A 292 4.16 1.57 24.33
CA LEU A 292 5.18 0.65 23.83
C LEU A 292 6.58 1.27 23.95
N ARG A 293 6.74 2.55 23.63
CA ARG A 293 8.02 3.23 23.83
C ARG A 293 8.42 3.26 25.31
N ALA A 294 7.49 3.64 26.19
CA ALA A 294 7.78 3.69 27.62
C ALA A 294 8.18 2.31 28.17
N SER A 295 7.56 1.23 27.67
CA SER A 295 7.92 -0.16 27.99
C SER A 295 9.34 -0.53 27.54
N GLU A 296 9.72 -0.13 26.32
CA GLU A 296 11.07 -0.38 25.78
C GLU A 296 12.14 0.32 26.67
N GLU A 297 11.91 1.58 27.03
CA GLU A 297 12.82 2.34 27.89
C GLU A 297 12.90 1.81 29.32
N ALA A 298 11.80 1.27 29.86
CA ALA A 298 11.79 0.60 31.15
C ALA A 298 12.57 -0.73 31.11
N SER A 299 12.47 -1.47 30.01
CA SER A 299 13.21 -2.71 29.79
C SER A 299 14.72 -2.46 29.67
N HIS A 300 15.12 -1.41 28.93
CA HIS A 300 16.53 -1.00 28.87
C HIS A 300 17.09 -0.54 30.22
N ARG A 301 16.31 0.20 31.01
CA ARG A 301 16.73 0.62 32.36
C ARG A 301 16.86 -0.53 33.35
N SER A 302 16.03 -1.56 33.23
CA SER A 302 16.07 -2.73 34.12
C SER A 302 17.14 -3.75 33.73
N ALA A 303 17.55 -3.80 32.45
CA ALA A 303 18.69 -4.58 31.97
C ALA A 303 20.06 -4.03 32.43
N SER A 304 20.11 -2.77 32.89
CA SER A 304 21.31 -2.14 33.42
C SER A 304 21.23 -1.87 34.94
N PRO A 305 21.47 -2.84 35.85
CA PRO A 305 21.72 -2.53 37.25
C PRO A 305 23.19 -2.73 37.64
N ALA A 306 23.80 -1.63 38.10
CA ALA A 306 24.71 -1.55 39.24
C ALA A 306 25.47 -2.83 39.64
N THR A 307 26.72 -2.95 39.18
CA THR A 307 27.77 -3.74 39.86
C THR A 307 29.07 -2.94 39.91
N GLU A 308 29.13 -1.96 40.82
CA GLU A 308 30.39 -1.67 41.51
C GLU A 308 30.60 -2.76 42.55
N THR A 309 31.12 -3.92 42.13
CA THR A 309 31.83 -4.84 43.03
C THR A 309 32.78 -5.70 42.19
N GLU A 310 34.04 -5.67 42.58
CA GLU A 310 35.19 -6.33 41.95
C GLU A 310 35.09 -7.87 41.97
N GLU A 311 35.74 -8.48 40.94
CA GLU A 311 36.25 -9.87 40.80
C GLU A 311 35.43 -10.91 39.96
N PRO A 312 36.06 -11.95 39.35
CA PRO A 312 36.73 -11.86 38.04
C PRO A 312 36.27 -12.94 37.02
N SER A 313 36.42 -12.57 35.73
CA SER A 313 36.54 -13.38 34.51
C SER A 313 36.14 -14.88 34.51
N ALA A 314 35.05 -15.20 33.80
CA ALA A 314 34.93 -16.44 33.03
C ALA A 314 34.10 -16.20 31.74
N ALA A 315 34.81 -16.20 30.61
CA ALA A 315 34.38 -16.28 29.20
C ALA A 315 32.90 -15.98 28.86
N ARG A 316 32.65 -14.77 28.37
CA ARG A 316 31.56 -14.44 27.45
C ARG A 316 32.17 -13.78 26.21
N ASP A 317 31.65 -14.16 25.04
CA ASP A 317 32.02 -13.66 23.72
C ASP A 317 31.97 -12.12 23.63
N PRO A 318 33.01 -11.46 23.11
CA PRO A 318 32.98 -10.04 22.81
C PRO A 318 32.54 -9.86 21.35
N ALA A 319 31.24 -9.66 21.10
CA ALA A 319 30.76 -9.31 19.75
C ALA A 319 29.49 -8.44 19.71
N GLU A 320 29.02 -7.94 20.84
CA GLU A 320 27.88 -7.02 20.90
C GLU A 320 28.24 -5.81 21.75
N GLU A 321 29.10 -4.94 21.22
CA GLU A 321 29.09 -3.49 21.42
C GLU A 321 30.29 -2.86 20.68
N GLU A 322 30.05 -1.66 20.14
CA GLU A 322 30.99 -0.79 19.42
C GLU A 322 31.29 -1.12 17.94
N MET A 323 30.67 -0.35 17.05
CA MET A 323 31.32 0.50 16.03
C MET A 323 30.20 1.25 15.28
N ILE A 324 29.78 2.39 15.84
CA ILE A 324 29.08 3.43 15.08
C ILE A 324 30.18 4.43 14.72
N ASP A 325 30.55 4.48 13.44
CA ASP A 325 31.53 5.43 12.93
C ASP A 325 31.04 6.87 13.17
N GLU A 326 31.92 7.67 13.76
CA GLU A 326 31.82 9.11 13.84
C GLU A 326 32.16 9.72 12.47
N GLU A 327 31.18 10.31 11.78
CA GLU A 327 31.46 11.23 10.68
C GLU A 327 31.58 12.67 11.20
N GLU A 328 32.80 13.20 11.29
CA GLU A 328 33.04 14.65 11.30
C GLU A 328 32.92 15.24 9.88
N PRO A 329 32.37 16.46 9.70
CA PRO A 329 32.14 17.02 8.38
C PRO A 329 33.37 17.78 7.87
N LEU A 330 34.05 17.22 6.87
CA LEU A 330 34.95 17.99 6.01
C LEU A 330 34.14 18.63 4.87
N LYS A 331 34.13 19.97 4.89
CA LYS A 331 33.55 20.81 3.86
C LYS A 331 34.27 20.63 2.52
N GLU A 332 33.58 20.15 1.49
CA GLU A 332 33.86 20.55 0.11
C GLU A 332 32.60 20.54 -0.75
N LYS A 333 32.48 21.56 -1.61
CA LYS A 333 31.29 21.92 -2.38
C LYS A 333 31.27 21.18 -3.72
N SER A 334 30.25 20.36 -3.98
CA SER A 334 29.77 20.12 -5.36
C SER A 334 28.34 19.59 -5.43
N LYS A 335 27.49 20.45 -6.03
CA LYS A 335 26.25 20.25 -6.79
C LYS A 335 25.47 18.92 -6.70
N ALA A 336 24.23 19.07 -6.21
CA ALA A 336 22.97 18.49 -6.71
C ALA A 336 22.98 17.01 -7.15
N GLY A 337 22.64 16.13 -6.21
CA GLY A 337 22.05 14.81 -6.46
C GLY A 337 20.85 14.64 -5.52
N LYS A 338 19.66 14.44 -6.09
CA LYS A 338 18.40 14.23 -5.36
C LYS A 338 18.47 12.84 -4.73
N ALA A 339 18.57 12.76 -3.40
CA ALA A 339 18.51 11.49 -2.67
C ALA A 339 17.07 10.93 -2.74
N THR A 340 16.87 9.92 -3.58
CA THR A 340 15.65 9.11 -3.62
C THR A 340 15.56 8.30 -2.34
N LYS A 341 14.61 8.66 -1.46
CA LYS A 341 14.24 7.86 -0.28
C LYS A 341 13.44 6.65 -0.79
N ALA A 342 14.10 5.49 -0.91
CA ALA A 342 13.41 4.22 -1.11
C ALA A 342 12.60 3.91 0.15
N ASP A 343 11.29 3.78 -0.01
CA ASP A 343 10.32 3.47 1.05
C ASP A 343 9.87 2.01 0.87
N SER A 344 10.79 1.07 1.10
CA SER A 344 10.45 -0.35 1.23
C SER A 344 10.17 -0.67 2.69
N ASP A 345 9.06 -1.35 2.95
CA ASP A 345 8.56 -1.63 4.29
C ASP A 345 9.45 -2.68 4.99
N PHE A 346 10.54 -2.24 5.61
CA PHE A 346 11.56 -3.10 6.25
C PHE A 346 11.14 -3.75 7.57
N SER A 347 9.84 -3.98 7.81
CA SER A 347 9.35 -4.59 9.07
C SER A 347 10.03 -5.92 9.38
N ASP A 348 10.38 -6.67 8.32
CA ASP A 348 10.89 -8.04 8.44
C ASP A 348 12.41 -8.09 8.59
N LEU A 349 13.10 -6.95 8.38
CA LEU A 349 14.53 -6.80 8.65
C LEU A 349 14.82 -6.32 10.09
N LEU A 350 13.78 -6.13 10.91
CA LEU A 350 13.95 -5.66 12.27
C LEU A 350 14.69 -6.70 13.13
N PRO A 351 15.76 -6.31 13.86
CA PRO A 351 16.52 -7.22 14.71
C PRO A 351 15.62 -8.01 15.67
N LYS A 352 15.95 -9.28 15.90
CA LYS A 352 15.21 -10.21 16.78
C LYS A 352 15.06 -9.73 18.24
N GLY A 353 15.73 -8.65 18.64
CA GLY A 353 15.73 -8.08 20.00
C GLY A 353 14.76 -6.92 20.30
N LYS A 354 14.01 -6.38 19.33
CA LYS A 354 13.16 -5.17 19.53
C LYS A 354 11.66 -5.49 19.57
N LYS A 355 11.21 -6.11 20.66
CA LYS A 355 9.81 -6.58 20.79
C LYS A 355 8.79 -5.45 20.67
N GLU A 356 8.98 -4.34 21.38
CA GLU A 356 8.06 -3.21 21.39
C GLU A 356 7.96 -2.53 20.02
N LEU A 357 9.09 -2.42 19.31
CA LEU A 357 9.11 -1.88 17.95
C LEU A 357 8.36 -2.80 16.96
N ARG A 358 8.47 -4.12 17.12
CA ARG A 358 7.71 -5.11 16.33
C ARG A 358 6.21 -5.00 16.61
N GLU A 359 5.80 -4.85 17.86
CA GLU A 359 4.39 -4.63 18.24
C GLU A 359 3.85 -3.30 17.67
N ALA A 360 4.63 -2.22 17.73
CA ALA A 360 4.24 -0.93 17.15
C ALA A 360 4.10 -1.02 15.63
N THR A 361 5.02 -1.73 14.97
CA THR A 361 4.97 -2.00 13.54
C THR A 361 3.74 -2.82 13.19
N ALA A 362 3.48 -3.92 13.90
CA ALA A 362 2.33 -4.78 13.67
C ALA A 362 1.00 -4.03 13.84
N LEU A 363 0.89 -3.14 14.83
CA LEU A 363 -0.29 -2.30 15.03
C LEU A 363 -0.58 -1.42 13.81
N LEU A 364 0.43 -0.70 13.32
CA LEU A 364 0.26 0.22 12.21
C LEU A 364 0.05 -0.52 10.89
N THR A 365 0.75 -1.63 10.66
CA THR A 365 0.52 -2.50 9.50
C THR A 365 -0.90 -3.09 9.52
N ALA A 366 -1.42 -3.50 10.68
CA ALA A 366 -2.78 -4.01 10.79
C ALA A 366 -3.82 -2.91 10.46
N GLN A 367 -3.61 -1.68 10.92
CA GLN A 367 -4.51 -0.56 10.62
C GLN A 367 -4.47 -0.17 9.16
N GLN A 368 -3.27 -0.08 8.58
CA GLN A 368 -3.09 0.15 7.15
C GLN A 368 -3.82 -0.93 6.33
N THR A 369 -3.53 -2.21 6.61
CA THR A 369 -4.14 -3.34 5.90
C THR A 369 -5.66 -3.33 6.05
N SER A 370 -6.18 -2.99 7.22
CA SER A 370 -7.63 -2.90 7.44
C SER A 370 -8.29 -1.84 6.54
N LEU A 371 -7.66 -0.68 6.41
CA LEU A 371 -8.15 0.41 5.57
C LEU A 371 -8.11 0.04 4.08
N GLU A 372 -7.05 -0.64 3.65
CA GLU A 372 -6.91 -1.14 2.27
C GLU A 372 -7.95 -2.22 1.94
N ILE A 373 -8.23 -3.15 2.87
CA ILE A 373 -9.31 -4.14 2.72
C ILE A 373 -10.67 -3.44 2.59
N ILE A 374 -10.97 -2.42 3.42
CA ILE A 374 -12.23 -1.68 3.34
C ILE A 374 -12.36 -0.96 2.00
N VAL A 375 -11.29 -0.36 1.48
CA VAL A 375 -11.31 0.27 0.16
C VAL A 375 -11.61 -0.78 -0.92
N ASN A 376 -11.02 -1.97 -0.82
CA ASN A 376 -11.32 -3.08 -1.73
C ASN A 376 -12.77 -3.57 -1.60
N MET A 377 -13.39 -3.46 -0.42
CA MET A 377 -14.84 -3.66 -0.24
C MET A 377 -15.67 -2.58 -0.92
N CYS A 378 -15.13 -1.36 -1.04
CA CYS A 378 -15.73 -0.22 -1.72
C CYS A 378 -15.49 -0.19 -3.25
N CYS A 379 -14.96 -1.25 -3.85
CA CYS A 379 -14.78 -1.34 -5.30
C CYS A 379 -15.89 -2.22 -5.92
N SER A 380 -16.49 -1.80 -7.03
CA SER A 380 -17.39 -2.67 -7.78
C SER A 380 -16.59 -3.67 -8.60
N ASP A 381 -17.02 -4.94 -8.61
CA ASP A 381 -16.39 -6.03 -9.38
C ASP A 381 -16.79 -6.01 -10.88
N ASP A 382 -17.50 -4.97 -11.35
CA ASP A 382 -17.92 -4.83 -12.76
C ASP A 382 -16.76 -4.33 -13.65
N PRO A 383 -16.56 -4.91 -14.86
CA PRO A 383 -15.61 -4.38 -15.83
C PRO A 383 -15.85 -2.89 -16.05
N SER A 384 -14.77 -2.12 -16.08
CA SER A 384 -14.84 -0.70 -16.38
C SER A 384 -15.40 -0.49 -17.80
N ASP A 385 -16.38 0.41 -17.94
CA ASP A 385 -16.80 1.05 -19.21
C ASP A 385 -15.62 1.71 -19.98
N ASP A 386 -14.39 1.63 -19.48
CA ASP A 386 -13.17 2.12 -20.11
C ASP A 386 -12.67 1.20 -21.24
N GLU A 387 -13.27 0.02 -21.42
CA GLU A 387 -13.26 -0.65 -22.73
C GLU A 387 -14.24 0.07 -23.66
N TRP A 388 -13.86 1.27 -24.09
CA TRP A 388 -14.40 1.81 -25.32
C TRP A 388 -13.97 0.86 -26.42
N GLU A 389 -14.84 -0.09 -26.78
CA GLU A 389 -14.77 -0.81 -28.05
C GLU A 389 -14.49 0.26 -29.13
N GLU A 390 -13.30 0.19 -29.73
CA GLU A 390 -12.94 0.99 -30.89
C GLU A 390 -13.77 0.51 -32.09
N ASP A 391 -15.09 0.70 -32.03
CA ASP A 391 -15.96 0.56 -33.18
C ASP A 391 -15.77 1.80 -34.05
N SER A 392 -14.63 1.80 -34.75
CA SER A 392 -14.46 2.52 -35.99
C SER A 392 -15.44 1.93 -37.01
N SER A 393 -16.67 2.44 -37.05
CA SER A 393 -17.57 2.20 -38.18
C SER A 393 -17.89 3.51 -38.89
N SER A 394 -17.26 3.64 -40.04
CA SER A 394 -17.59 4.57 -41.10
C SER A 394 -18.88 4.15 -41.82
N ASP A 395 -19.70 5.16 -42.11
CA ASP A 395 -20.60 5.33 -43.26
C ASP A 395 -21.99 4.67 -43.26
N GLU A 396 -22.97 5.57 -43.38
CA GLU A 396 -24.36 5.56 -43.86
C GLU A 396 -25.09 4.24 -44.24
N SER A 397 -26.35 4.19 -43.76
CA SER A 397 -27.54 3.47 -44.29
C SER A 397 -27.67 1.95 -44.09
N ASP A 398 -28.72 1.49 -43.38
CA ASP A 398 -30.03 1.10 -43.94
C ASP A 398 -31.00 0.64 -42.83
N MET A 399 -32.30 0.83 -43.05
CA MET A 399 -33.40 0.53 -42.14
C MET A 399 -33.73 -0.97 -42.08
N GLY A 400 -34.07 -1.47 -40.88
CA GLY A 400 -34.75 -2.77 -40.71
C GLY A 400 -35.40 -2.90 -39.33
N PRO A 401 -36.69 -3.26 -39.21
CA PRO A 401 -37.40 -3.30 -37.94
C PRO A 401 -37.39 -4.68 -37.27
N ASP A 402 -37.70 -4.64 -35.98
CA ASP A 402 -38.14 -5.72 -35.09
C ASP A 402 -37.11 -6.71 -34.51
N GLY A 403 -36.88 -6.52 -33.21
CA GLY A 403 -36.29 -7.48 -32.29
C GLY A 403 -36.73 -7.16 -30.86
N LEU A 404 -38.02 -7.34 -30.55
CA LEU A 404 -38.52 -7.37 -29.18
C LEU A 404 -37.76 -8.44 -28.36
N CYS A 405 -37.02 -8.03 -27.34
CA CYS A 405 -36.79 -8.88 -26.17
C CYS A 405 -37.19 -8.12 -24.90
N ASP A 406 -37.98 -8.85 -24.12
CA ASP A 406 -38.77 -8.50 -22.96
C ASP A 406 -37.97 -7.93 -21.79
N GLY A 407 -38.63 -7.09 -21.00
CA GLY A 407 -38.04 -6.40 -19.86
C GLY A 407 -37.76 -7.33 -18.67
N VAL A 408 -36.58 -7.13 -18.08
CA VAL A 408 -36.27 -7.53 -16.71
C VAL A 408 -35.48 -6.39 -16.07
N SER A 409 -36.08 -5.83 -15.02
CA SER A 409 -35.50 -4.95 -13.98
C SER A 409 -34.65 -3.75 -14.42
N SER A 410 -35.23 -2.57 -14.19
CA SER A 410 -34.53 -1.30 -13.91
C SER A 410 -33.10 -1.51 -13.38
N LEU A 411 -32.12 -1.25 -14.23
CA LEU A 411 -30.69 -1.17 -13.91
C LEU A 411 -30.52 -0.23 -12.71
N MET A 412 -30.33 -0.80 -11.51
CA MET A 412 -29.87 -0.06 -10.34
C MET A 412 -28.46 0.43 -10.64
N SER A 413 -28.18 1.70 -10.30
CA SER A 413 -26.91 2.36 -10.57
C SER A 413 -25.69 1.48 -10.25
N PRO A 414 -24.69 1.39 -11.16
CA PRO A 414 -23.48 0.57 -11.01
C PRO A 414 -22.47 1.13 -9.97
N LEU A 415 -22.94 1.91 -8.99
CA LEU A 415 -22.11 2.72 -8.08
C LEU A 415 -22.40 2.45 -6.59
N CYS A 416 -23.38 1.63 -6.25
CA CYS A 416 -23.71 1.33 -4.86
C CYS A 416 -23.10 -0.01 -4.44
N LEU A 417 -22.64 -0.08 -3.19
CA LEU A 417 -22.21 -1.33 -2.57
C LEU A 417 -23.36 -2.34 -2.52
N SER A 418 -23.04 -3.63 -2.42
CA SER A 418 -24.07 -4.61 -2.08
C SER A 418 -24.67 -4.26 -0.70
N ALA A 419 -25.97 -4.49 -0.54
CA ALA A 419 -26.68 -4.16 0.70
C ALA A 419 -26.06 -4.89 1.92
N GLU A 420 -25.51 -6.08 1.71
CA GLU A 420 -24.80 -6.86 2.73
C GLU A 420 -23.50 -6.18 3.18
N VAL A 421 -22.68 -5.70 2.24
CA VAL A 421 -21.42 -5.01 2.54
C VAL A 421 -21.72 -3.67 3.22
N GLN A 422 -22.60 -2.87 2.63
CA GLN A 422 -23.02 -1.59 3.21
C GLN A 422 -23.58 -1.77 4.61
N GLY A 423 -24.49 -2.73 4.81
CA GLY A 423 -25.07 -3.04 6.12
C GLY A 423 -24.01 -3.47 7.14
N ALA A 424 -23.04 -4.30 6.75
CA ALA A 424 -21.96 -4.70 7.63
C ALA A 424 -21.07 -3.50 8.05
N LEU A 425 -20.69 -2.63 7.11
CA LEU A 425 -19.87 -1.45 7.41
C LEU A 425 -20.58 -0.49 8.37
N ILE A 426 -21.87 -0.25 8.16
CA ILE A 426 -22.69 0.64 9.02
C ILE A 426 -22.87 0.04 10.42
N ASN A 427 -23.20 -1.24 10.51
CA ASN A 427 -23.41 -1.93 11.80
C ASN A 427 -22.18 -1.88 12.72
N HIS A 428 -20.99 -1.73 12.12
CA HIS A 428 -19.71 -1.65 12.83
C HIS A 428 -19.13 -0.23 12.92
N SER A 429 -19.92 0.80 12.54
CA SER A 429 -19.52 2.22 12.53
C SER A 429 -18.18 2.45 11.83
N ILE A 430 -17.96 1.75 10.71
CA ILE A 430 -16.72 1.88 9.93
C ILE A 430 -16.52 3.31 9.43
N PRO A 431 -17.53 4.03 8.87
CA PRO A 431 -17.34 5.41 8.43
C PRO A 431 -16.81 6.34 9.52
N GLU A 432 -17.36 6.26 10.75
CA GLU A 432 -16.92 7.08 11.87
C GLU A 432 -15.51 6.73 12.34
N LYS A 433 -15.18 5.43 12.36
CA LYS A 433 -13.83 4.95 12.72
C LYS A 433 -12.79 5.38 11.69
N VAL A 434 -13.11 5.28 10.40
CA VAL A 434 -12.25 5.75 9.31
C VAL A 434 -12.04 7.26 9.42
N LEU A 435 -13.11 8.04 9.62
CA LEU A 435 -12.99 9.49 9.80
C LEU A 435 -12.05 9.85 10.95
N LYS A 436 -12.17 9.18 12.11
CA LYS A 436 -11.26 9.39 13.25
C LYS A 436 -9.80 9.07 12.90
N LYS A 437 -9.55 8.06 12.06
CA LYS A 437 -8.19 7.67 11.62
C LYS A 437 -7.54 8.66 10.65
N THR A 438 -8.29 9.61 10.10
CA THR A 438 -7.74 10.69 9.26
C THR A 438 -7.12 11.84 10.07
N GLU A 439 -7.29 11.86 11.40
CA GLU A 439 -6.64 12.83 12.28
C GLU A 439 -5.11 12.75 12.18
N PHE A 440 -4.44 13.89 12.33
CA PHE A 440 -2.97 13.89 12.43
C PHE A 440 -2.53 13.06 13.64
N PRO A 441 -1.42 12.31 13.52
CA PRO A 441 -0.85 11.60 14.66
C PRO A 441 -0.56 12.56 15.81
N ARG A 442 -0.77 12.11 17.05
CA ARG A 442 -0.51 12.93 18.24
C ARG A 442 0.95 13.40 18.24
N GLN A 443 1.15 14.69 18.48
CA GLN A 443 2.48 15.29 18.44
C GLN A 443 3.42 14.62 19.45
N GLU A 444 2.92 14.26 20.62
CA GLU A 444 3.71 13.56 21.64
C GLU A 444 4.21 12.20 21.15
N ALA A 445 3.38 11.44 20.44
CA ALA A 445 3.77 10.15 19.88
C ALA A 445 4.80 10.30 18.76
N VAL A 446 4.65 11.32 17.92
CA VAL A 446 5.61 11.66 16.86
C VAL A 446 6.96 12.07 17.45
N ASP A 447 6.96 12.98 18.43
CA ASP A 447 8.18 13.49 19.07
C ASP A 447 8.97 12.38 19.74
N VAL A 448 8.27 11.48 20.43
CA VAL A 448 8.88 10.33 21.10
C VAL A 448 9.52 9.36 20.09
N CYS A 449 8.87 9.12 18.93
CA CYS A 449 9.45 8.29 17.87
C CYS A 449 10.69 8.92 17.24
N GLN A 450 10.75 10.26 17.14
CA GLN A 450 11.88 10.98 16.55
C GLN A 450 13.13 10.97 17.45
N GLN A 451 12.98 10.77 18.76
CA GLN A 451 14.10 10.73 19.70
C GLN A 451 14.98 9.48 19.58
N SER A 452 14.51 8.43 18.90
CA SER A 452 15.27 7.18 18.72
C SER A 452 15.39 6.81 17.25
N PRO A 453 16.62 6.60 16.72
CA PRO A 453 16.84 6.24 15.32
C PRO A 453 15.99 5.07 14.83
N SER A 454 15.81 4.03 15.65
CA SER A 454 15.01 2.86 15.26
C SER A 454 13.50 3.05 15.30
N TRP A 455 13.00 4.11 15.94
CA TRP A 455 11.58 4.45 15.99
C TRP A 455 11.19 5.52 14.98
N THR A 456 12.16 6.20 14.36
CA THR A 456 11.88 7.25 13.35
C THR A 456 10.93 6.78 12.23
N GLY A 457 11.03 5.50 11.83
CA GLY A 457 10.14 4.90 10.84
C GLY A 457 8.68 4.76 11.29
N ILE A 458 8.40 4.66 12.59
CA ILE A 458 7.04 4.54 13.15
C ILE A 458 6.23 5.83 12.89
N ALA A 459 6.87 7.00 12.98
CA ALA A 459 6.22 8.27 12.68
C ALA A 459 5.69 8.33 11.23
N LYS A 460 6.51 7.87 10.27
CA LYS A 460 6.08 7.76 8.86
C LYS A 460 4.94 6.76 8.67
N ARG A 461 4.99 5.61 9.36
CA ARG A 461 3.91 4.62 9.31
C ARG A 461 2.58 5.17 9.87
N MET A 462 2.62 6.00 10.92
CA MET A 462 1.41 6.68 11.41
C MET A 462 0.83 7.63 10.36
N GLN A 463 1.69 8.39 9.66
CA GLN A 463 1.26 9.25 8.55
C GLN A 463 0.69 8.43 7.39
N ARG A 464 1.29 7.28 7.05
CA ARG A 464 0.76 6.37 6.03
C ARG A 464 -0.63 5.84 6.40
N VAL A 465 -0.86 5.46 7.66
CA VAL A 465 -2.20 5.08 8.14
C VAL A 465 -3.19 6.22 7.96
N GLN A 466 -2.78 7.47 8.24
CA GLN A 466 -3.62 8.65 8.00
C GLN A 466 -4.00 8.81 6.51
N SER A 467 -3.01 8.75 5.61
CA SER A 467 -3.23 8.86 4.16
C SER A 467 -4.11 7.72 3.62
N ARG A 468 -3.92 6.50 4.13
CA ARG A 468 -4.77 5.34 3.80
C ARG A 468 -6.18 5.51 4.35
N ALA A 469 -6.36 6.12 5.52
CA ALA A 469 -7.67 6.42 6.07
C ALA A 469 -8.40 7.48 5.24
N LEU A 470 -7.70 8.50 4.74
CA LEU A 470 -8.26 9.49 3.82
C LEU A 470 -8.67 8.86 2.49
N THR A 471 -7.88 7.94 1.96
CA THR A 471 -8.24 7.20 0.74
C THR A 471 -9.45 6.29 0.99
N CYS A 472 -9.53 5.65 2.15
CA CYS A 472 -10.69 4.87 2.56
C CYS A 472 -11.95 5.74 2.71
N LEU A 473 -11.81 6.94 3.28
CA LEU A 473 -12.90 7.91 3.37
C LEU A 473 -13.38 8.34 1.99
N HIS A 474 -12.46 8.62 1.05
CA HIS A 474 -12.78 8.89 -0.34
C HIS A 474 -13.63 7.76 -0.96
N SER A 475 -13.24 6.50 -0.75
CA SER A 475 -13.97 5.34 -1.29
C SER A 475 -15.36 5.16 -0.68
N ILE A 476 -15.49 5.36 0.62
CA ILE A 476 -16.77 5.35 1.35
C ILE A 476 -17.70 6.46 0.82
N LEU A 477 -17.20 7.69 0.70
CA LEU A 477 -17.95 8.84 0.17
C LEU A 477 -18.36 8.67 -1.30
N SER A 478 -17.66 7.83 -2.05
CA SER A 478 -17.96 7.63 -3.47
C SER A 478 -18.99 6.52 -3.71
N THR A 479 -19.29 5.69 -2.70
CA THR A 479 -20.07 4.45 -2.86
C THR A 479 -21.24 4.27 -1.91
N MET A 480 -21.31 5.04 -0.83
CA MET A 480 -22.41 5.01 0.14
C MET A 480 -23.38 6.18 -0.05
N ASP A 481 -24.63 6.02 0.39
CA ASP A 481 -25.62 7.09 0.38
C ASP A 481 -25.47 8.05 1.58
N VAL A 482 -26.06 9.24 1.45
CA VAL A 482 -25.97 10.33 2.44
C VAL A 482 -26.53 9.91 3.81
N GLU A 483 -27.59 9.11 3.81
CA GLU A 483 -28.30 8.72 5.03
C GLU A 483 -27.49 7.73 5.87
N SER A 484 -26.78 6.84 5.18
CA SER A 484 -25.82 5.91 5.77
C SER A 484 -24.61 6.60 6.39
N LEU A 485 -24.34 7.85 6.01
CA LEU A 485 -23.20 8.65 6.48
C LEU A 485 -23.63 9.73 7.51
N GLY A 486 -24.79 9.56 8.14
CA GLY A 486 -25.29 10.48 9.17
C GLY A 486 -26.03 11.70 8.61
N GLY A 487 -26.47 11.64 7.34
CA GLY A 487 -27.23 12.69 6.69
C GLY A 487 -26.42 13.96 6.44
N ALA A 488 -27.11 15.06 6.18
CA ALA A 488 -26.48 16.36 5.94
C ALA A 488 -25.58 16.83 7.10
N ALA A 489 -25.93 16.51 8.35
CA ALA A 489 -25.13 16.87 9.52
C ALA A 489 -23.81 16.10 9.57
N GLY A 490 -23.83 14.79 9.23
CA GLY A 490 -22.62 13.97 9.13
C GLY A 490 -21.66 14.49 8.07
N LEU A 491 -22.17 14.80 6.87
CA LEU A 491 -21.35 15.35 5.78
C LEU A 491 -20.76 16.73 6.12
N GLN A 492 -21.52 17.59 6.80
CA GLN A 492 -21.02 18.88 7.28
C GLN A 492 -19.90 18.71 8.33
N GLY A 493 -20.05 17.74 9.24
CA GLY A 493 -19.01 17.40 10.20
C GLY A 493 -17.73 16.89 9.52
N ALA A 494 -17.86 15.99 8.54
CA ALA A 494 -16.74 15.52 7.74
C ALA A 494 -16.05 16.67 6.98
N ALA A 495 -16.83 17.62 6.45
CA ALA A 495 -16.27 18.76 5.74
C ALA A 495 -15.51 19.71 6.65
N GLN A 496 -16.03 19.99 7.84
CA GLN A 496 -15.33 20.78 8.83
C GLN A 496 -14.01 20.09 9.22
N HIS A 497 -14.03 18.77 9.39
CA HIS A 497 -12.85 17.97 9.69
C HIS A 497 -11.79 18.05 8.58
N LEU A 498 -12.13 17.76 7.32
CA LEU A 498 -11.20 17.87 6.20
C LEU A 498 -10.68 19.29 6.00
N SER A 499 -11.52 20.31 6.24
CA SER A 499 -11.10 21.71 6.22
C SER A 499 -10.05 22.00 7.30
N MET A 500 -10.18 21.43 8.50
CA MET A 500 -9.18 21.60 9.56
C MET A 500 -7.85 20.91 9.21
N LEU A 501 -7.89 19.74 8.56
CA LEU A 501 -6.67 19.04 8.15
C LEU A 501 -5.85 19.84 7.12
N VAL A 502 -6.52 20.48 6.17
CA VAL A 502 -5.85 21.22 5.08
C VAL A 502 -5.51 22.66 5.48
N PHE A 503 -6.43 23.35 6.16
CA PHE A 503 -6.34 24.79 6.43
C PHE A 503 -6.10 25.14 7.91
N GLY A 504 -5.93 24.14 8.79
CA GLY A 504 -5.68 24.37 10.22
C GLY A 504 -4.24 24.82 10.52
N ALA A 505 -3.29 24.50 9.64
CA ALA A 505 -1.90 24.95 9.72
C ALA A 505 -1.69 26.26 8.95
N ALA A 506 -0.58 26.96 9.23
CA ALA A 506 -0.23 28.20 8.53
C ALA A 506 0.10 27.99 7.04
N GLU A 507 0.59 26.80 6.69
CA GLU A 507 0.85 26.36 5.32
C GLU A 507 0.15 25.03 5.05
N ILE A 508 -0.29 24.84 3.80
CA ILE A 508 -0.88 23.58 3.34
C ILE A 508 0.22 22.50 3.36
N PRO A 509 -0.06 21.30 3.92
CA PRO A 509 0.88 20.18 3.88
C PRO A 509 1.30 19.84 2.44
N LYS A 510 2.61 19.61 2.25
CA LYS A 510 3.23 19.35 0.93
C LYS A 510 3.56 17.88 0.68
N ASP A 511 3.23 17.00 1.63
CA ASP A 511 3.41 15.57 1.45
C ASP A 511 2.47 15.07 0.35
N GLU A 512 3.03 14.48 -0.70
CA GLU A 512 2.30 14.14 -1.92
C GLU A 512 1.21 13.08 -1.67
N GLU A 513 1.53 12.04 -0.89
CA GLU A 513 0.59 10.96 -0.57
C GLU A 513 -0.58 11.49 0.27
N PHE A 514 -0.30 12.31 1.28
CA PHE A 514 -1.33 12.99 2.06
C PHE A 514 -2.19 13.91 1.19
N LEU A 515 -1.55 14.73 0.34
CA LEU A 515 -2.24 15.71 -0.50
C LEU A 515 -3.17 15.03 -1.51
N GLU A 516 -2.71 13.95 -2.13
CA GLU A 516 -3.52 13.12 -3.02
C GLU A 516 -4.74 12.54 -2.30
N ALA A 517 -4.52 11.95 -1.13
CA ALA A 517 -5.60 11.31 -0.37
C ALA A 517 -6.63 12.34 0.15
N VAL A 518 -6.17 13.47 0.71
CA VAL A 518 -7.08 14.49 1.28
C VAL A 518 -7.88 15.22 0.21
N ILE A 519 -7.27 15.56 -0.93
CA ILE A 519 -7.97 16.23 -2.03
C ILE A 519 -8.98 15.26 -2.67
N SER A 520 -8.64 13.98 -2.81
CA SER A 520 -9.58 12.96 -3.30
C SER A 520 -10.81 12.83 -2.37
N ALA A 521 -10.59 12.79 -1.05
CA ALA A 521 -11.67 12.75 -0.07
C ALA A 521 -12.52 14.03 -0.10
N MET A 522 -11.90 15.21 -0.16
CA MET A 522 -12.58 16.50 -0.27
C MET A 522 -13.43 16.58 -1.55
N ARG A 523 -12.90 16.13 -2.69
CA ARG A 523 -13.64 16.10 -3.96
C ARG A 523 -14.89 15.24 -3.84
N SER A 524 -14.77 14.00 -3.37
CA SER A 524 -15.93 13.11 -3.22
C SER A 524 -16.96 13.66 -2.24
N LEU A 525 -16.51 14.26 -1.14
CA LEU A 525 -17.40 14.90 -0.17
C LEU A 525 -18.16 16.08 -0.79
N LEU A 526 -17.46 17.00 -1.46
CA LEU A 526 -18.08 18.15 -2.11
C LEU A 526 -19.03 17.73 -3.23
N GLN A 527 -18.67 16.71 -4.02
CA GLN A 527 -19.55 16.14 -5.03
C GLN A 527 -20.84 15.60 -4.42
N MET A 528 -20.73 14.83 -3.31
CA MET A 528 -21.89 14.28 -2.61
C MET A 528 -22.78 15.38 -2.03
N ILE A 529 -22.19 16.40 -1.41
CA ILE A 529 -22.90 17.58 -0.88
C ILE A 529 -23.65 18.31 -2.00
N ALA A 530 -22.98 18.60 -3.11
CA ALA A 530 -23.55 19.32 -4.25
C ALA A 530 -24.70 18.53 -4.91
N SER A 531 -24.50 17.23 -5.12
CA SER A 531 -25.50 16.34 -5.76
C SER A 531 -26.78 16.19 -4.92
N ASN A 532 -26.70 16.38 -3.61
CA ASN A 532 -27.82 16.29 -2.67
C ASN A 532 -28.35 17.66 -2.22
N ASN A 533 -27.92 18.76 -2.87
CA ASN A 533 -28.31 20.14 -2.55
C ASN A 533 -28.09 20.52 -1.07
N ILE A 534 -27.04 19.99 -0.46
CA ILE A 534 -26.64 20.36 0.90
C ILE A 534 -25.84 21.67 0.81
N PRO A 535 -26.08 22.66 1.69
CA PRO A 535 -25.37 23.93 1.65
C PRO A 535 -23.85 23.74 1.74
N GLN A 536 -23.11 24.45 0.86
CA GLN A 536 -21.66 24.36 0.80
C GLN A 536 -21.03 24.83 2.11
N CYS A 537 -20.17 23.98 2.65
CA CYS A 537 -19.59 24.07 3.99
C CYS A 537 -18.19 24.70 4.04
N MET A 538 -17.52 24.88 2.90
CA MET A 538 -16.18 25.47 2.81
C MET A 538 -16.21 26.78 2.02
N ALA A 539 -15.42 27.77 2.45
CA ALA A 539 -15.38 29.06 1.77
C ALA A 539 -14.71 28.91 0.39
N PRO A 540 -15.28 29.50 -0.69
CA PRO A 540 -14.71 29.40 -2.03
C PRO A 540 -13.24 29.86 -2.10
N GLN A 541 -12.86 30.85 -1.30
CA GLN A 541 -11.49 31.35 -1.20
C GLN A 541 -10.50 30.30 -0.68
N GLN A 542 -10.92 29.48 0.29
CA GLN A 542 -10.11 28.39 0.81
C GLN A 542 -9.89 27.33 -0.28
N LEU A 543 -10.97 26.94 -0.99
CA LEU A 543 -10.87 25.97 -2.07
C LEU A 543 -10.00 26.47 -3.23
N MET A 544 -10.07 27.76 -3.57
CA MET A 544 -9.17 28.36 -4.56
C MET A 544 -7.70 28.31 -4.11
N SER A 545 -7.39 28.62 -2.85
CA SER A 545 -6.02 28.50 -2.32
C SER A 545 -5.48 27.07 -2.34
N LEU A 546 -6.33 26.07 -2.07
CA LEU A 546 -5.97 24.66 -2.19
C LEU A 546 -5.66 24.28 -3.63
N CYS A 547 -6.45 24.76 -4.59
CA CYS A 547 -6.24 24.46 -6.00
C CYS A 547 -5.00 25.14 -6.56
N GLU A 548 -4.69 26.36 -6.10
CA GLU A 548 -3.44 27.04 -6.42
C GLU A 548 -2.23 26.25 -5.89
N ALA A 549 -2.28 25.78 -4.64
CA ALA A 549 -1.23 24.93 -4.08
C ALA A 549 -1.08 23.60 -4.85
N ALA A 550 -2.20 22.94 -5.16
CA ALA A 550 -2.23 21.68 -5.89
C ALA A 550 -1.76 21.79 -7.35
N SER A 551 -1.97 22.93 -8.01
CA SER A 551 -1.56 23.15 -9.40
C SER A 551 -0.05 23.04 -9.64
N HIS A 552 0.75 23.21 -8.58
CA HIS A 552 2.21 23.08 -8.60
C HIS A 552 2.71 21.68 -8.20
N CYS A 553 1.80 20.74 -7.91
CA CYS A 553 2.15 19.37 -7.56
C CYS A 553 2.48 18.56 -8.82
N ASP A 554 3.57 17.79 -8.77
CA ASP A 554 3.99 16.94 -9.90
C ASP A 554 3.00 15.78 -10.13
N VAL A 555 2.25 15.38 -9.10
CA VAL A 555 1.25 14.31 -9.16
C VAL A 555 0.02 14.74 -9.97
N VAL A 556 -0.23 14.04 -11.07
CA VAL A 556 -1.35 14.34 -12.00
C VAL A 556 -2.71 14.20 -11.31
N SER A 557 -2.93 13.16 -10.50
CA SER A 557 -4.19 12.91 -9.81
C SER A 557 -4.55 14.05 -8.84
N VAL A 558 -3.56 14.60 -8.13
CA VAL A 558 -3.74 15.80 -7.28
C VAL A 558 -4.28 16.97 -8.10
N ARG A 559 -3.68 17.25 -9.27
CA ARG A 559 -4.11 18.35 -10.14
C ARG A 559 -5.50 18.12 -10.71
N VAL A 560 -5.81 16.91 -11.19
CA VAL A 560 -7.15 16.53 -11.66
C VAL A 560 -8.19 16.74 -10.56
N ASN A 561 -7.94 16.22 -9.36
CA ASN A 561 -8.90 16.34 -8.26
C ASN A 561 -9.11 17.79 -7.81
N ALA A 562 -8.06 18.62 -7.82
CA ALA A 562 -8.17 20.05 -7.50
C ALA A 562 -9.03 20.80 -8.53
N VAL A 563 -8.82 20.54 -9.82
CA VAL A 563 -9.64 21.10 -10.90
C VAL A 563 -11.11 20.71 -10.76
N ALA A 564 -11.38 19.44 -10.45
CA ALA A 564 -12.73 18.96 -10.19
C ALA A 564 -13.39 19.66 -9.00
N ILE A 565 -12.66 19.91 -7.90
CA ILE A 565 -13.15 20.69 -6.75
C ILE A 565 -13.57 22.11 -7.17
N LEU A 566 -12.81 22.77 -8.05
CA LEU A 566 -13.20 24.07 -8.60
C LEU A 566 -14.47 23.97 -9.46
N GLY A 567 -14.60 22.94 -10.27
CA GLY A 567 -15.80 22.67 -11.08
C GLY A 567 -17.06 22.49 -10.23
N ILE A 568 -16.97 21.65 -9.19
CA ILE A 568 -18.07 21.40 -8.24
C ILE A 568 -18.44 22.69 -7.49
N THR A 569 -17.43 23.43 -7.03
CA THR A 569 -17.64 24.69 -6.31
C THR A 569 -18.30 25.74 -7.21
N GLY A 570 -17.82 25.91 -8.43
CA GLY A 570 -18.36 26.89 -9.35
C GLY A 570 -19.77 26.56 -9.80
N SER A 571 -20.08 25.30 -10.11
CA SER A 571 -21.44 24.87 -10.50
C SER A 571 -22.46 25.02 -9.37
N THR A 572 -22.02 24.87 -8.12
CA THR A 572 -22.85 25.16 -6.94
C THR A 572 -23.10 26.66 -6.79
N LEU A 573 -22.04 27.47 -6.90
CA LEU A 573 -22.13 28.93 -6.78
C LEU A 573 -22.87 29.62 -7.93
N ALA A 574 -22.92 29.00 -9.11
CA ALA A 574 -23.66 29.51 -10.28
C ALA A 574 -25.17 29.70 -10.01
N LYS A 575 -25.70 28.96 -9.02
CA LYS A 575 -27.10 29.02 -8.58
C LYS A 575 -27.37 30.13 -7.56
N ASP A 576 -26.33 30.71 -6.96
CA ASP A 576 -26.41 31.70 -5.89
C ASP A 576 -26.22 33.12 -6.40
N LYS A 577 -27.09 34.05 -5.99
CA LYS A 577 -27.00 35.46 -6.37
C LYS A 577 -25.74 36.15 -5.82
N GLY A 578 -25.18 37.08 -6.59
CA GLY A 578 -24.04 37.91 -6.20
C GLY A 578 -22.70 37.17 -6.17
N LYS A 579 -22.56 36.10 -6.96
CA LYS A 579 -21.34 35.27 -7.02
C LYS A 579 -20.55 35.41 -8.33
N ALA A 580 -20.98 36.26 -9.26
CA ALA A 580 -20.33 36.46 -10.55
C ALA A 580 -18.83 36.81 -10.46
N GLU A 581 -18.38 37.54 -9.44
CA GLU A 581 -16.95 37.83 -9.25
C GLU A 581 -16.15 36.56 -8.89
N THR A 582 -16.67 35.74 -7.98
CA THR A 582 -16.05 34.45 -7.63
C THR A 582 -16.05 33.49 -8.82
N LEU A 583 -17.13 33.43 -9.60
CA LEU A 583 -17.22 32.62 -10.81
C LEU A 583 -16.23 33.09 -11.89
N GLN A 584 -15.96 34.39 -11.98
CA GLN A 584 -14.90 34.90 -12.87
C GLN A 584 -13.51 34.41 -12.43
N MET A 585 -13.22 34.43 -11.14
CA MET A 585 -11.94 33.91 -10.62
C MET A 585 -11.79 32.40 -10.91
N ILE A 586 -12.83 31.60 -10.63
CA ILE A 586 -12.86 30.17 -10.93
C ILE A 586 -12.70 29.92 -12.43
N GLY A 587 -13.46 30.62 -13.27
CA GLY A 587 -13.40 30.46 -14.72
C GLY A 587 -12.04 30.82 -15.33
N ASN A 588 -11.39 31.88 -14.83
CA ASN A 588 -10.04 32.23 -15.26
C ASN A 588 -9.01 31.16 -14.85
N ALA A 589 -9.10 30.64 -13.62
CA ALA A 589 -8.22 29.58 -13.15
C ALA A 589 -8.37 28.31 -13.98
N LEU A 590 -9.61 27.87 -14.25
CA LEU A 590 -9.89 26.70 -15.08
C LEU A 590 -9.41 26.90 -16.54
N LEU A 591 -9.62 28.09 -17.12
CA LEU A 591 -9.11 28.42 -18.45
C LEU A 591 -7.57 28.38 -18.52
N GLU A 592 -6.90 28.86 -17.46
CA GLU A 592 -5.45 28.79 -17.37
C GLU A 592 -4.97 27.34 -17.37
N VAL A 593 -5.55 26.49 -16.52
CA VAL A 593 -5.22 25.06 -16.45
C VAL A 593 -5.50 24.36 -17.77
N ALA A 594 -6.69 24.52 -18.36
CA ALA A 594 -7.09 23.90 -19.63
C ALA A 594 -6.18 24.28 -20.81
N THR A 595 -5.48 25.41 -20.71
CA THR A 595 -4.57 25.91 -21.75
C THR A 595 -3.12 25.51 -21.50
N ARG A 596 -2.68 25.52 -20.24
CA ARG A 596 -1.26 25.50 -19.88
C ARG A 596 -0.77 24.20 -19.25
N ASP A 597 -1.64 23.35 -18.70
CA ASP A 597 -1.17 22.14 -18.02
C ASP A 597 -0.44 21.22 -19.03
N PRO A 598 0.72 20.64 -18.65
CA PRO A 598 1.44 19.73 -19.51
C PRO A 598 0.65 18.45 -19.81
N ASP A 599 -0.20 18.00 -18.88
CA ASP A 599 -0.90 16.72 -18.96
C ASP A 599 -2.29 16.87 -19.62
N LEU A 600 -2.60 16.00 -20.59
CA LEU A 600 -3.84 16.08 -21.35
C LEU A 600 -5.08 15.74 -20.51
N VAL A 601 -4.94 14.86 -19.51
CA VAL A 601 -6.03 14.47 -18.60
C VAL A 601 -6.45 15.67 -17.75
N VAL A 602 -5.48 16.41 -17.21
CA VAL A 602 -5.75 17.64 -16.45
C VAL A 602 -6.42 18.71 -17.32
N ASN A 603 -5.94 18.88 -18.56
CA ASN A 603 -6.57 19.80 -19.51
C ASN A 603 -8.02 19.41 -19.82
N GLY A 604 -8.29 18.11 -19.98
CA GLY A 604 -9.62 17.56 -20.22
C GLY A 604 -10.57 17.79 -19.04
N GLU A 605 -10.12 17.49 -17.82
CA GLU A 605 -10.89 17.73 -16.60
C GLU A 605 -11.21 19.23 -16.41
N ALA A 606 -10.27 20.12 -16.76
CA ALA A 606 -10.49 21.57 -16.68
C ALA A 606 -11.55 22.06 -17.68
N LEU A 607 -11.63 21.42 -18.85
CA LEU A 607 -12.70 21.68 -19.82
C LEU A 607 -14.06 21.16 -19.34
N ASP A 608 -14.11 19.94 -18.80
CA ASP A 608 -15.33 19.38 -18.20
C ASP A 608 -15.84 20.30 -17.08
N ALA A 609 -14.94 20.72 -16.17
CA ALA A 609 -15.25 21.66 -15.09
C ALA A 609 -15.74 23.03 -15.62
N LEU A 610 -15.15 23.57 -16.70
CA LEU A 610 -15.65 24.81 -17.32
C LEU A 610 -17.08 24.64 -17.82
N PHE A 611 -17.38 23.51 -18.46
CA PHE A 611 -18.72 23.26 -18.96
C PHE A 611 -19.72 23.10 -17.82
N ASP A 612 -19.36 22.43 -16.73
CA ASP A 612 -20.22 22.27 -15.56
C ASP A 612 -20.50 23.61 -14.84
N VAL A 613 -19.48 24.47 -14.71
CA VAL A 613 -19.61 25.78 -14.04
C VAL A 613 -20.46 26.76 -14.85
N PHE A 614 -20.33 26.73 -16.18
CA PHE A 614 -20.98 27.68 -17.08
C PHE A 614 -22.16 27.09 -17.86
N ALA A 615 -22.66 25.92 -17.47
CA ALA A 615 -23.81 25.27 -18.10
C ALA A 615 -25.11 26.07 -17.92
N ASP A 616 -25.35 26.60 -16.71
CA ASP A 616 -26.60 27.28 -16.34
C ASP A 616 -26.38 28.29 -15.19
N GLY A 617 -27.19 29.36 -15.16
CA GLY A 617 -27.19 30.38 -14.12
C GLY A 617 -26.88 31.81 -14.61
N GLU A 618 -27.65 32.80 -14.12
CA GLU A 618 -27.49 34.22 -14.48
C GLU A 618 -26.10 34.76 -14.11
N GLU A 619 -25.59 34.39 -12.93
CA GLU A 619 -24.27 34.79 -12.44
C GLU A 619 -23.14 34.14 -13.26
N ALA A 620 -23.33 32.89 -13.69
CA ALA A 620 -22.41 32.20 -14.59
C ALA A 620 -22.39 32.87 -15.98
N GLU A 621 -23.54 33.30 -16.51
CA GLU A 621 -23.60 34.03 -17.78
C GLU A 621 -22.88 35.38 -17.71
N ILE A 622 -23.07 36.13 -16.61
CA ILE A 622 -22.36 37.39 -16.36
C ILE A 622 -20.85 37.13 -16.30
N ALA A 623 -20.42 36.13 -15.54
CA ALA A 623 -19.03 35.76 -15.42
C ALA A 623 -18.41 35.32 -16.76
N ALA A 624 -19.10 34.48 -17.53
CA ALA A 624 -18.67 34.00 -18.85
C ALA A 624 -18.46 35.16 -19.84
N LYS A 625 -19.33 36.18 -19.81
CA LYS A 625 -19.17 37.40 -20.62
C LYS A 625 -17.93 38.19 -20.19
N ASN A 626 -17.72 38.35 -18.89
CA ASN A 626 -16.60 39.12 -18.34
C ASN A 626 -15.24 38.48 -18.65
N ILE A 627 -15.14 37.14 -18.58
CA ILE A 627 -13.91 36.41 -18.93
C ILE A 627 -13.76 36.14 -20.43
N LYS A 628 -14.74 36.54 -21.26
CA LYS A 628 -14.78 36.26 -22.71
C LYS A 628 -14.60 34.76 -23.02
N LEU A 629 -15.37 33.92 -22.31
CA LEU A 629 -15.22 32.47 -22.32
C LEU A 629 -15.29 31.87 -23.74
N LEU A 630 -16.30 32.24 -24.53
CA LEU A 630 -16.48 31.69 -25.89
C LEU A 630 -15.30 32.01 -26.84
N PRO A 631 -14.82 33.27 -26.94
CA PRO A 631 -13.56 33.58 -27.64
C PRO A 631 -12.35 32.78 -27.15
N ALA A 632 -12.19 32.60 -25.83
CA ALA A 632 -11.09 31.84 -25.26
C ALA A 632 -11.15 30.36 -25.70
N LEU A 633 -12.32 29.72 -25.58
CA LEU A 633 -12.55 28.33 -25.99
C LEU A 633 -12.31 28.12 -27.50
N LYS A 634 -12.72 29.07 -28.35
CA LYS A 634 -12.42 29.02 -29.80
C LYS A 634 -10.92 29.05 -30.09
N THR A 635 -10.15 29.74 -29.26
CA THR A 635 -8.69 29.82 -29.38
C THR A 635 -8.03 28.53 -28.88
N LEU A 636 -8.59 27.93 -27.83
CA LEU A 636 -8.09 26.69 -27.23
C LEU A 636 -8.37 25.45 -28.10
N GLN A 637 -9.54 25.38 -28.74
CA GLN A 637 -9.99 24.22 -29.53
C GLN A 637 -8.93 23.62 -30.48
N PRO A 638 -8.27 24.40 -31.37
CA PRO A 638 -7.25 23.84 -32.26
C PRO A 638 -6.02 23.31 -31.52
N VAL A 639 -5.62 23.94 -30.42
CA VAL A 639 -4.46 23.54 -29.59
C VAL A 639 -4.76 22.22 -28.89
N PHE A 640 -5.93 22.11 -28.26
CA PHE A 640 -6.36 20.89 -27.58
C PHE A 640 -6.47 19.72 -28.58
N LYS A 641 -7.07 19.96 -29.76
CA LYS A 641 -7.16 18.97 -30.83
C LYS A 641 -5.79 18.46 -31.29
N ALA A 642 -4.80 19.35 -31.39
CA ALA A 642 -3.44 18.98 -31.74
C ALA A 642 -2.77 18.10 -30.67
N LYS A 643 -2.96 18.40 -29.38
CA LYS A 643 -2.45 17.57 -28.26
C LYS A 643 -3.05 16.17 -28.28
N VAL A 644 -4.37 16.04 -28.50
CA VAL A 644 -5.05 14.73 -28.61
C VAL A 644 -4.48 13.91 -29.77
N PHE A 645 -4.30 14.52 -30.96
CA PHE A 645 -3.73 13.80 -32.10
C PHE A 645 -2.29 13.35 -31.87
N GLN A 646 -1.45 14.16 -31.20
CA GLN A 646 -0.09 13.76 -30.87
C GLN A 646 -0.05 12.53 -29.95
N LEU A 647 -0.98 12.44 -28.99
CA LEU A 647 -1.09 11.29 -28.11
C LEU A 647 -1.44 10.01 -28.89
N ASN A 648 -2.40 10.10 -29.82
CA ASN A 648 -2.83 8.96 -30.64
C ASN A 648 -1.83 8.58 -31.75
N SER A 649 -0.79 9.39 -31.97
CA SER A 649 0.24 9.15 -33.00
C SER A 649 1.52 8.55 -32.42
N LEU A 650 1.59 8.34 -31.10
CA LEU A 650 2.71 7.64 -30.48
C LEU A 650 2.56 6.14 -30.77
N PRO A 651 3.57 5.48 -31.40
CA PRO A 651 3.54 4.04 -31.54
C PRO A 651 3.57 3.40 -30.15
N TYR A 652 2.62 2.50 -29.89
CA TYR A 652 2.58 1.65 -28.71
C TYR A 652 3.87 0.86 -28.52
#